data_AF-A0A195FXH2-F1
#
_entry.id   AF-A0A195FXH2-F1
#
_cell.length_a   1.000
_cell.length_b   1.000
_cell.length_c   1.000
_cell.angle_alpha   90.00
_cell.angle_beta   90.00
_cell.angle_gamma   90.00
#
_symmetry.space_group_name_H-M   'P 1'
#
loop_
_entity.id
_entity.type
_entity.pdbx_description
1 polymer ?
#
loop_
_entity_poly.entity_id
_entity_poly.type
_entity_poly.pdbx_seq_one_letter_code
_entity_poly.pdbx_strand_id
1 'polypeptide(L)'
;SKMDLEENSLQESLLSVYEPTLDSAQVFYKLLLDALRFKNFRSFKNIIEHDLMKQSPILNLNYVYPNTEETCLDIASKNGLTEFVEYLLRLGAKPNRVNKLHNRAPIHFATEGGHVPTLMALLAESTINPNLEAKQQTALHIAVRKNDLTCAGLLLENGASANIPNSKGLTALHLAAMKGQRDMVALILEKSRQCPDIDTYKDYNDQTTREVIQKKMPDISLPPKNENREINVHDLKYYLITNDETNFLKNMEFVKIEILHSVAEELLEMSAQRGFYKITIGILEKLKGKQFSVKKAAQEAVQQNDYAILQVLLEMEPNVANDLLLSACQELGMPRKRGIDNTLDRLNCLKLILEQEDVNVRCSDNKGNTPLHYAARAGCQEAVILLLNRGSYIGHMNKYNTPPIADISAHTLSRYFDDCLQTRKDRTNEYTIEFNYCCLMPHDVLMDRYKTHRATREMEVFKYIASNSGLKHLLKHPLLSSFLYLKWHRIRHVLYANFAFYVIFYFLLNAYILSMTYDARIENKMQTETNNRSDMASGNTLRIIWNQQNNFLWASTTVMLLLFILREIFQLVSCVRRYLMSSRNWLEIILIMLTIALLCGAGVQIGAVVILLSAWELVILISQHPRLSTGIEMFRTVSLNFIRFLFPYLFLIFAFALAFYTLFKNGNDTNFPDPGLSLFKTVIMLTGEFDANDIPFISHPIWSHIVFMLFVFFIAIVLFNLLNGLAVSDTAEILCKAELVGLISRIRLVTYIEDVAVGEPFKHCLHYNLRLPWNPFGFLAKRILLFPYFLRDGKIIICPHDNLDIYDNDRYHGKYVHSASVKSNKQWTTLRMDPDIIKKAKRTICNKNQLTDNERIMITLNKLQQKLSTIEATLRTTKFIE
;
A
#
# COMPACT_ATOMS: atom_id res chain seq x y z
N SER A 1 -30.35 39.45 -17.23
CA SER A 1 -29.09 39.73 -16.51
C SER A 1 -29.42 40.49 -15.24
N LYS A 2 -28.88 40.03 -14.11
CA LYS A 2 -28.89 40.67 -12.77
C LYS A 2 -30.27 41.08 -12.21
N MET A 3 -31.15 40.10 -11.94
CA MET A 3 -32.18 40.29 -10.90
C MET A 3 -32.78 38.99 -10.32
N ASP A 4 -32.28 37.80 -10.69
CA ASP A 4 -32.74 36.50 -10.14
C ASP A 4 -31.63 35.75 -9.36
N LEU A 5 -30.52 36.43 -9.06
CA LEU A 5 -29.34 35.83 -8.39
C LEU A 5 -29.13 36.29 -6.94
N GLU A 6 -29.90 37.26 -6.45
CA GLU A 6 -29.73 37.77 -5.07
C GLU A 6 -30.73 37.17 -4.07
N GLU A 7 -31.93 36.74 -4.49
CA GLU A 7 -32.90 36.09 -3.58
C GLU A 7 -32.49 34.66 -3.16
N ASN A 8 -31.74 33.93 -4.01
CA ASN A 8 -31.20 32.63 -3.63
C ASN A 8 -29.99 32.72 -2.67
N SER A 9 -29.32 33.87 -2.60
CA SER A 9 -28.14 34.06 -1.74
C SER A 9 -28.50 34.38 -0.28
N LEU A 10 -29.66 34.99 -0.05
CA LEU A 10 -30.11 35.37 1.29
C LEU A 10 -30.80 34.21 2.03
N GLN A 11 -31.38 33.25 1.32
CA GLN A 11 -31.97 32.04 1.92
C GLN A 11 -30.91 30.99 2.32
N GLU A 12 -29.75 30.98 1.66
CA GLU A 12 -28.62 30.09 1.99
C GLU A 12 -27.79 30.56 3.20
N SER A 13 -27.83 31.86 3.54
CA SER A 13 -27.01 32.42 4.61
C SER A 13 -27.58 32.26 6.03
N LEU A 14 -28.89 32.04 6.17
CA LEU A 14 -29.59 32.00 7.47
C LEU A 14 -29.83 30.60 8.05
N LEU A 15 -29.43 29.53 7.35
CA LEU A 15 -29.62 28.13 7.77
C LEU A 15 -28.32 27.42 8.19
N SER A 16 -27.20 28.13 8.26
CA SER A 16 -25.87 27.52 8.46
C SER A 16 -25.39 27.37 9.90
N VAL A 17 -26.16 27.79 10.91
CA VAL A 17 -25.76 27.60 12.33
C VAL A 17 -27.00 27.39 13.20
N TYR A 18 -27.58 26.19 13.17
CA TYR A 18 -28.46 25.73 14.25
C TYR A 18 -28.31 24.21 14.39
N GLU A 19 -27.84 23.77 15.55
CA GLU A 19 -28.04 22.39 15.99
C GLU A 19 -29.53 22.04 15.85
N PRO A 20 -29.90 20.81 15.43
CA PRO A 20 -31.29 20.45 15.27
C PRO A 20 -31.95 20.48 16.65
N THR A 21 -32.71 21.54 16.92
CA THR A 21 -33.64 21.58 18.03
C THR A 21 -34.63 20.42 17.86
N LEU A 22 -35.09 19.85 18.96
CA LEU A 22 -36.04 18.73 19.01
C LEU A 22 -37.27 18.96 18.09
N ASP A 23 -37.64 20.22 17.87
CA ASP A 23 -38.72 20.66 16.97
C ASP A 23 -38.47 20.32 15.49
N SER A 24 -37.22 20.39 15.01
CA SER A 24 -36.88 20.17 13.59
C SER A 24 -37.12 18.72 13.14
N ALA A 25 -36.78 17.75 14.00
CA ALA A 25 -37.05 16.33 13.76
C ALA A 25 -38.56 16.03 13.81
N GLN A 26 -39.29 16.66 14.73
CA GLN A 26 -40.73 16.47 14.88
C GLN A 26 -41.50 16.99 13.67
N VAL A 27 -41.08 18.13 13.11
CA VAL A 27 -41.62 18.68 11.84
C VAL A 27 -41.30 17.74 10.66
N PHE A 28 -40.07 17.22 10.58
CA PHE A 28 -39.68 16.28 9.52
C PHE A 28 -40.57 15.03 9.51
N TYR A 29 -40.73 14.34 10.65
CA TYR A 29 -41.57 13.14 10.71
C TYR A 29 -43.06 13.44 10.52
N LYS A 30 -43.52 14.64 10.88
CA LYS A 30 -44.90 15.09 10.60
C LYS A 30 -45.13 15.24 9.10
N LEU A 31 -44.23 15.90 8.36
CA LEU A 31 -44.31 16.01 6.90
C LEU A 31 -44.28 14.63 6.21
N LEU A 32 -43.45 13.73 6.73
CA LEU A 32 -43.32 12.36 6.22
C LEU A 32 -44.61 11.54 6.48
N LEU A 33 -45.25 11.74 7.63
CA LEU A 33 -46.56 11.17 7.97
C LEU A 33 -47.67 11.74 7.09
N ASP A 34 -47.68 13.04 6.85
CA ASP A 34 -48.67 13.71 6.01
C ASP A 34 -48.56 13.20 4.56
N ALA A 35 -47.35 13.08 4.02
CA ALA A 35 -47.11 12.52 2.70
C ALA A 35 -47.63 11.06 2.57
N LEU A 36 -47.49 10.23 3.61
CA LEU A 36 -48.07 8.89 3.69
C LEU A 36 -49.60 8.92 3.74
N ARG A 37 -50.20 9.82 4.54
CA ARG A 37 -51.66 9.97 4.67
C ARG A 37 -52.31 10.43 3.36
N PHE A 38 -51.68 11.38 2.66
CA PHE A 38 -52.12 11.88 1.36
C PHE A 38 -51.71 10.99 0.19
N LYS A 39 -51.02 9.86 0.44
CA LYS A 39 -50.57 8.89 -0.57
C LYS A 39 -49.70 9.51 -1.68
N ASN A 40 -48.94 10.56 -1.37
CA ASN A 40 -48.10 11.26 -2.34
C ASN A 40 -46.65 10.74 -2.32
N PHE A 41 -46.37 9.73 -3.14
CA PHE A 41 -45.06 9.09 -3.20
C PHE A 41 -43.94 10.03 -3.63
N ARG A 42 -44.22 10.95 -4.57
CA ARG A 42 -43.22 11.89 -5.07
C ARG A 42 -42.74 12.85 -3.99
N SER A 43 -43.67 13.42 -3.22
CA SER A 43 -43.32 14.27 -2.08
C SER A 43 -42.58 13.49 -1.00
N PHE A 44 -43.03 12.27 -0.69
CA PHE A 44 -42.38 11.40 0.29
C PHE A 44 -40.92 11.08 -0.08
N LYS A 45 -40.70 10.69 -1.34
CA LYS A 45 -39.37 10.39 -1.88
C LYS A 45 -38.48 11.63 -1.86
N ASN A 46 -38.96 12.78 -2.31
CA ASN A 46 -38.19 14.02 -2.32
C ASN A 46 -37.78 14.47 -0.91
N ILE A 47 -38.66 14.33 0.09
CA ILE A 47 -38.36 14.66 1.49
C ILE A 47 -37.20 13.80 2.01
N ILE A 48 -37.21 12.50 1.71
CA ILE A 48 -36.17 11.56 2.12
C ILE A 48 -34.84 11.84 1.39
N GLU A 49 -34.88 12.02 0.07
CA GLU A 49 -33.68 12.27 -0.73
C GLU A 49 -33.00 13.58 -0.35
N HIS A 50 -33.78 14.63 -0.09
CA HIS A 50 -33.25 15.92 0.37
C HIS A 50 -32.61 15.82 1.76
N ASP A 51 -33.14 15.00 2.66
CA ASP A 51 -32.52 14.80 3.98
C ASP A 51 -31.23 13.97 3.91
N LEU A 52 -31.20 12.96 3.03
CA LEU A 52 -30.00 12.14 2.78
C LEU A 52 -28.84 12.93 2.16
N MET A 53 -29.10 14.07 1.52
CA MET A 53 -28.05 14.95 0.97
C MET A 53 -27.39 15.85 2.03
N LYS A 54 -27.95 15.96 3.24
CA LYS A 54 -27.37 16.78 4.32
C LYS A 54 -26.18 16.09 4.96
N GLN A 55 -25.24 16.88 5.50
CA GLN A 55 -24.08 16.36 6.25
C GLN A 55 -24.47 15.53 7.49
N SER A 56 -25.65 15.77 8.08
CA SER A 56 -26.24 14.98 9.15
C SER A 56 -27.73 14.69 8.85
N PRO A 57 -28.07 13.50 8.32
CA PRO A 57 -29.46 13.14 8.06
C PRO A 57 -30.20 12.92 9.39
N ILE A 58 -31.43 13.44 9.48
CA ILE A 58 -32.34 13.28 10.62
C ILE A 58 -33.10 11.95 10.50
N LEU A 59 -33.18 11.41 9.28
CA LEU A 59 -33.95 10.24 8.92
C LEU A 59 -33.59 8.98 9.74
N ASN A 60 -34.55 8.54 10.54
CA ASN A 60 -34.64 7.22 11.14
C ASN A 60 -35.83 6.51 10.50
N LEU A 61 -35.55 5.58 9.59
CA LEU A 61 -36.55 4.77 8.88
C LEU A 61 -37.46 3.97 9.83
N ASN A 62 -36.99 3.69 11.04
CA ASN A 62 -37.70 2.93 12.07
C ASN A 62 -38.29 3.84 13.15
N TYR A 63 -38.45 5.14 12.87
CA TYR A 63 -39.11 6.07 13.78
C TYR A 63 -40.52 5.60 14.11
N VAL A 64 -40.85 5.63 15.40
CA VAL A 64 -42.12 5.17 15.94
C VAL A 64 -42.96 6.40 16.26
N TYR A 65 -44.10 6.55 15.60
CA TYR A 65 -45.00 7.66 15.87
C TYR A 65 -45.62 7.52 17.28
N PRO A 66 -45.45 8.51 18.19
CA PRO A 66 -45.86 8.38 19.60
C PRO A 66 -47.34 8.05 19.78
N ASN A 67 -48.20 8.56 18.89
CA ASN A 67 -49.65 8.43 19.03
C ASN A 67 -50.21 7.10 18.50
N THR A 68 -49.51 6.45 17.57
CA THR A 68 -50.00 5.20 16.93
C THR A 68 -49.10 3.99 17.18
N GLU A 69 -47.89 4.21 17.72
CA GLU A 69 -46.80 3.23 17.84
C GLU A 69 -46.41 2.53 16.51
N GLU A 70 -46.91 3.04 15.39
CA GLU A 70 -46.65 2.55 14.04
C GLU A 70 -45.38 3.22 13.47
N THR A 71 -44.66 2.49 12.62
CA THR A 71 -43.63 3.03 11.73
C THR A 71 -44.21 3.43 10.38
N CYS A 72 -43.43 4.15 9.56
CA CYS A 72 -43.80 4.43 8.17
C CYS A 72 -44.12 3.15 7.39
N LEU A 73 -43.36 2.08 7.64
CA LEU A 73 -43.56 0.77 7.01
C LEU A 73 -44.86 0.11 7.47
N ASP A 74 -45.21 0.22 8.76
CA ASP A 74 -46.48 -0.30 9.29
C ASP A 74 -47.69 0.41 8.64
N ILE A 75 -47.66 1.74 8.57
CA ILE A 75 -48.74 2.55 7.97
C ILE A 75 -48.88 2.26 6.47
N ALA A 76 -47.77 2.19 5.74
CA ALA A 76 -47.77 1.86 4.32
C ALA A 76 -48.32 0.44 4.07
N SER A 77 -47.95 -0.53 4.91
CA SER A 77 -48.40 -1.92 4.77
C SER A 77 -49.88 -2.09 5.11
N LYS A 78 -50.37 -1.38 6.13
CA LYS A 78 -51.79 -1.37 6.56
C LYS A 78 -52.72 -0.75 5.51
N ASN A 79 -52.22 0.23 4.75
CA ASN A 79 -52.99 0.93 3.73
C ASN A 79 -52.77 0.39 2.30
N GLY A 80 -51.93 -0.64 2.12
CA GLY A 80 -51.63 -1.25 0.82
C GLY A 80 -50.81 -0.37 -0.12
N LEU A 81 -49.95 0.51 0.42
CA LEU A 81 -49.12 1.45 -0.36
C LEU A 81 -47.83 0.79 -0.85
N THR A 82 -47.91 -0.07 -1.86
CA THR A 82 -46.78 -0.91 -2.33
C THR A 82 -45.53 -0.12 -2.73
N GLU A 83 -45.67 1.00 -3.47
CA GLU A 83 -44.51 1.82 -3.89
C GLU A 83 -43.72 2.38 -2.69
N PHE A 84 -44.42 2.77 -1.63
CA PHE A 84 -43.81 3.26 -0.40
C PHE A 84 -43.10 2.11 0.33
N VAL A 85 -43.71 0.93 0.38
CA VAL A 85 -43.12 -0.26 1.00
C VAL A 85 -41.83 -0.66 0.28
N GLU A 86 -41.87 -0.80 -1.05
CA GLU A 86 -40.67 -1.13 -1.84
C GLU A 86 -39.55 -0.11 -1.64
N TYR A 87 -39.88 1.18 -1.62
CA TYR A 87 -38.89 2.23 -1.41
C TYR A 87 -38.30 2.20 0.02
N LEU A 88 -39.14 2.04 1.04
CA LEU A 88 -38.70 1.94 2.44
C LEU A 88 -37.83 0.69 2.68
N LEU A 89 -38.17 -0.45 2.08
CA LEU A 89 -37.38 -1.68 2.15
C LEU A 89 -36.03 -1.51 1.45
N ARG A 90 -36.00 -0.89 0.25
CA ARG A 90 -34.75 -0.55 -0.45
C ARG A 90 -33.82 0.34 0.36
N LEU A 91 -34.39 1.22 1.21
CA LEU A 91 -33.63 2.08 2.12
C LEU A 91 -33.18 1.37 3.42
N GLY A 92 -33.63 0.13 3.68
CA GLY A 92 -33.23 -0.66 4.84
C GLY A 92 -34.15 -0.54 6.06
N ALA A 93 -35.44 -0.22 5.88
CA ALA A 93 -36.42 -0.29 6.97
C ALA A 93 -36.52 -1.72 7.54
N LYS A 94 -36.65 -1.87 8.88
CA LYS A 94 -36.69 -3.18 9.54
C LYS A 94 -38.10 -3.79 9.45
N PRO A 95 -38.32 -4.86 8.67
CA PRO A 95 -39.68 -5.33 8.37
C PRO A 95 -40.27 -6.27 9.44
N ASN A 96 -39.45 -6.83 10.33
CA ASN A 96 -39.90 -7.80 11.35
C ASN A 96 -40.26 -7.17 12.70
N ARG A 97 -40.40 -5.84 12.77
CA ARG A 97 -40.81 -5.17 14.02
C ARG A 97 -42.28 -5.47 14.31
N VAL A 98 -42.57 -5.96 15.52
CA VAL A 98 -43.93 -6.10 16.02
C VAL A 98 -44.35 -4.79 16.72
N ASN A 99 -45.42 -4.18 16.25
CA ASN A 99 -46.08 -3.03 16.87
C ASN A 99 -46.69 -3.48 18.23
N LYS A 100 -46.40 -2.74 19.32
CA LYS A 100 -46.82 -3.10 20.68
C LYS A 100 -48.33 -2.87 20.90
N LEU A 101 -48.87 -1.75 20.43
CA LEU A 101 -50.29 -1.42 20.52
C LEU A 101 -51.18 -2.45 19.80
N HIS A 102 -50.90 -2.73 18.53
CA HIS A 102 -51.73 -3.60 17.71
C HIS A 102 -51.34 -5.07 17.77
N ASN A 103 -50.16 -5.41 18.30
CA ASN A 103 -49.59 -6.76 18.25
C ASN A 103 -49.59 -7.33 16.82
N ARG A 104 -49.10 -6.54 15.87
CA ARG A 104 -49.03 -6.84 14.44
C ARG A 104 -47.71 -6.31 13.88
N ALA A 105 -47.26 -6.91 12.79
CA ALA A 105 -46.09 -6.47 12.03
C ALA A 105 -46.52 -6.13 10.60
N PRO A 106 -45.67 -5.49 9.78
CA PRO A 106 -45.98 -5.14 8.39
C PRO A 106 -46.63 -6.30 7.60
N ILE A 107 -46.08 -7.52 7.71
CA ILE A 107 -46.62 -8.71 7.04
C ILE A 107 -48.03 -9.09 7.52
N HIS A 108 -48.32 -8.91 8.82
CA HIS A 108 -49.63 -9.14 9.38
C HIS A 108 -50.65 -8.10 8.92
N PHE A 109 -50.25 -6.81 8.87
CA PHE A 109 -51.11 -5.74 8.39
C PHE A 109 -51.46 -5.90 6.91
N ALA A 110 -50.48 -6.24 6.06
CA ALA A 110 -50.71 -6.50 4.64
C ALA A 110 -51.68 -7.68 4.43
N THR A 111 -51.50 -8.77 5.19
CA THR A 111 -52.38 -9.95 5.14
C THR A 111 -53.77 -9.66 5.71
N GLU A 112 -53.86 -8.87 6.78
CA GLU A 112 -55.13 -8.45 7.37
C GLU A 112 -55.88 -7.47 6.46
N GLY A 113 -55.19 -6.65 5.67
CA GLY A 113 -55.79 -5.81 4.64
C GLY A 113 -56.17 -6.55 3.35
N GLY A 114 -55.68 -7.77 3.13
CA GLY A 114 -55.79 -8.49 1.85
C GLY A 114 -54.96 -7.84 0.72
N HIS A 115 -53.91 -7.10 1.08
CA HIS A 115 -53.08 -6.34 0.15
C HIS A 115 -52.01 -7.23 -0.48
N VAL A 116 -52.42 -8.07 -1.43
CA VAL A 116 -51.58 -9.05 -2.13
C VAL A 116 -50.27 -8.46 -2.71
N PRO A 117 -50.27 -7.32 -3.44
CA PRO A 117 -49.03 -6.76 -4.00
C PRO A 117 -48.05 -6.28 -2.92
N THR A 118 -48.58 -5.68 -1.85
CA THR A 118 -47.77 -5.22 -0.70
C THR A 118 -47.17 -6.40 0.06
N LEU A 119 -47.96 -7.47 0.25
CA LEU A 119 -47.47 -8.72 0.84
C LEU A 119 -46.37 -9.36 -0.01
N MET A 120 -46.52 -9.37 -1.34
CA MET A 120 -45.50 -9.86 -2.26
C MET A 120 -44.22 -9.02 -2.19
N ALA A 121 -44.31 -7.69 -2.13
CA ALA A 121 -43.17 -6.80 -1.96
C ALA A 121 -42.43 -7.04 -0.63
N LEU A 122 -43.16 -7.27 0.47
CA LEU A 122 -42.57 -7.62 1.76
C LEU A 122 -41.88 -8.98 1.72
N LEU A 123 -42.49 -9.99 1.08
CA LEU A 123 -41.94 -11.35 0.97
C LEU A 123 -40.74 -11.45 0.00
N ALA A 124 -40.63 -10.54 -0.97
CA ALA A 124 -39.48 -10.45 -1.86
C ALA A 124 -38.21 -9.96 -1.15
N GLU A 125 -38.34 -9.30 0.00
CA GLU A 125 -37.20 -8.80 0.76
C GLU A 125 -36.52 -9.91 1.56
N SER A 126 -35.21 -10.08 1.37
CA SER A 126 -34.43 -11.17 1.97
C SER A 126 -34.42 -11.24 3.50
N THR A 127 -34.81 -10.15 4.18
CA THR A 127 -34.77 -10.02 5.65
C THR A 127 -36.10 -10.34 6.33
N ILE A 128 -37.19 -10.50 5.59
CA ILE A 128 -38.52 -10.77 6.15
C ILE A 128 -38.56 -12.17 6.78
N ASN A 129 -39.29 -12.29 7.89
CA ASN A 129 -39.65 -13.56 8.50
C ASN A 129 -41.14 -13.86 8.24
N PRO A 130 -41.49 -14.82 7.36
CA PRO A 130 -42.89 -15.19 7.08
C PRO A 130 -43.58 -15.88 8.27
N ASN A 131 -42.79 -16.39 9.22
CA ASN A 131 -43.24 -17.10 10.43
C ASN A 131 -43.31 -16.21 11.66
N LEU A 132 -43.12 -14.89 11.50
CA LEU A 132 -43.12 -13.95 12.61
C LEU A 132 -44.40 -14.09 13.43
N GLU A 133 -44.25 -14.37 14.73
CA GLU A 133 -45.38 -14.50 15.64
C GLU A 133 -45.71 -13.14 16.28
N ALA A 134 -46.94 -12.66 16.11
CA ALA A 134 -47.46 -11.50 16.83
C ALA A 134 -48.66 -11.91 17.70
N LYS A 135 -48.47 -11.90 19.02
CA LYS A 135 -49.41 -12.49 20.01
C LYS A 135 -49.70 -13.97 19.73
N GLN A 136 -48.65 -14.75 19.41
CA GLN A 136 -48.73 -16.16 19.02
C GLN A 136 -49.71 -16.38 17.87
N GLN A 137 -49.68 -15.50 16.86
CA GLN A 137 -50.37 -15.70 15.59
C GLN A 137 -49.41 -15.32 14.48
N THR A 138 -49.39 -16.12 13.41
CA THR A 138 -48.63 -15.82 12.18
C THR A 138 -49.53 -15.20 11.13
N ALA A 139 -48.95 -14.59 10.09
CA ALA A 139 -49.70 -14.09 8.94
C ALA A 139 -50.58 -15.18 8.29
N LEU A 140 -50.09 -16.43 8.24
CA LEU A 140 -50.84 -17.57 7.70
C LEU A 140 -52.13 -17.84 8.49
N HIS A 141 -52.12 -17.71 9.83
CA HIS A 141 -53.34 -17.82 10.64
C HIS A 141 -54.38 -16.75 10.29
N ILE A 142 -53.93 -15.53 9.95
CA ILE A 142 -54.83 -14.44 9.54
C ILE A 142 -55.46 -14.76 8.19
N ALA A 143 -54.66 -15.23 7.22
CA ALA A 143 -55.15 -15.63 5.89
C ALA A 143 -56.19 -16.78 6.00
N VAL A 144 -55.90 -17.82 6.78
CA VAL A 144 -56.84 -18.93 7.05
C VAL A 144 -58.11 -18.42 7.75
N ARG A 145 -57.98 -17.55 8.76
CA ARG A 145 -59.14 -16.99 9.46
C ARG A 145 -60.09 -16.28 8.50
N LYS A 146 -59.55 -15.59 7.50
CA LYS A 146 -60.27 -14.88 6.44
C LYS A 146 -60.67 -15.75 5.23
N ASN A 147 -60.17 -16.98 5.15
CA ASN A 147 -60.29 -17.85 3.97
C ASN A 147 -59.68 -17.23 2.69
N ASP A 148 -58.60 -16.46 2.83
CA ASP A 148 -57.92 -15.82 1.71
C ASP A 148 -56.86 -16.76 1.11
N LEU A 149 -57.26 -17.51 0.08
CA LEU A 149 -56.40 -18.47 -0.62
C LEU A 149 -55.20 -17.79 -1.30
N THR A 150 -55.34 -16.55 -1.74
CA THR A 150 -54.27 -15.84 -2.47
C THR A 150 -53.13 -15.43 -1.55
N CYS A 151 -53.44 -14.81 -0.42
CA CYS A 151 -52.43 -14.48 0.59
C CYS A 151 -51.83 -15.74 1.22
N ALA A 152 -52.64 -16.78 1.47
CA ALA A 152 -52.15 -18.05 2.00
C ALA A 152 -51.17 -18.73 1.03
N GLY A 153 -51.49 -18.77 -0.26
CA GLY A 153 -50.61 -19.33 -1.30
C GLY A 153 -49.26 -18.61 -1.35
N LEU A 154 -49.26 -17.28 -1.39
CA LEU A 154 -48.03 -16.49 -1.39
C LEU A 154 -47.17 -16.70 -0.15
N LEU A 155 -47.79 -16.76 1.03
CA LEU A 155 -47.09 -17.03 2.29
C LEU A 155 -46.43 -18.41 2.27
N LEU A 156 -47.15 -19.45 1.84
CA LEU A 156 -46.64 -20.83 1.78
C LEU A 156 -45.50 -20.97 0.75
N GLU A 157 -45.65 -20.37 -0.43
CA GLU A 157 -44.62 -20.36 -1.49
C GLU A 157 -43.33 -19.68 -1.04
N ASN A 158 -43.43 -18.66 -0.19
CA ASN A 158 -42.31 -17.95 0.43
C ASN A 158 -41.88 -18.54 1.79
N GLY A 159 -42.33 -19.76 2.09
CA GLY A 159 -41.81 -20.54 3.21
C GLY A 159 -42.49 -20.30 4.55
N ALA A 160 -43.74 -19.84 4.62
CA ALA A 160 -44.51 -19.86 5.86
C ALA A 160 -44.79 -21.31 6.33
N SER A 161 -44.64 -21.55 7.62
CA SER A 161 -44.88 -22.85 8.26
C SER A 161 -46.33 -22.96 8.68
N ALA A 162 -46.96 -24.08 8.32
CA ALA A 162 -48.27 -24.45 8.81
C ALA A 162 -48.24 -25.09 10.22
N ASN A 163 -47.05 -25.30 10.80
CA ASN A 163 -46.85 -26.07 12.04
C ASN A 163 -46.78 -25.24 13.31
N ILE A 164 -46.76 -23.92 13.19
CA ILE A 164 -46.66 -23.02 14.35
C ILE A 164 -48.04 -22.96 15.01
N PRO A 165 -48.19 -23.35 16.28
CA PRO A 165 -49.47 -23.27 16.98
C PRO A 165 -49.76 -21.82 17.41
N ASN A 166 -51.04 -21.44 17.40
CA ASN A 166 -51.47 -20.15 17.94
C ASN A 166 -51.68 -20.21 19.46
N SER A 167 -52.12 -19.10 20.06
CA SER A 167 -52.42 -19.01 21.51
C SER A 167 -53.45 -19.99 22.06
N LYS A 168 -54.17 -20.70 21.19
CA LYS A 168 -55.11 -21.77 21.56
C LYS A 168 -54.53 -23.18 21.31
N GLY A 169 -53.25 -23.29 20.99
CA GLY A 169 -52.60 -24.54 20.59
C GLY A 169 -52.95 -25.02 19.17
N LEU A 170 -53.67 -24.22 18.39
CA LEU A 170 -54.17 -24.64 17.06
C LEU A 170 -53.20 -24.18 15.98
N THR A 171 -52.75 -25.10 15.13
CA THR A 171 -51.96 -24.77 13.93
C THR A 171 -52.83 -24.15 12.83
N ALA A 172 -52.22 -23.51 11.83
CA ALA A 172 -52.96 -22.91 10.72
C ALA A 172 -53.79 -23.95 9.94
N LEU A 173 -53.22 -25.14 9.74
CA LEU A 173 -53.92 -26.27 9.11
C LEU A 173 -55.08 -26.77 9.97
N HIS A 174 -54.88 -26.88 11.28
CA HIS A 174 -55.94 -27.27 12.21
C HIS A 174 -57.10 -26.27 12.18
N LEU A 175 -56.80 -24.97 12.15
CA LEU A 175 -57.80 -23.91 12.08
C LEU A 175 -58.60 -23.95 10.77
N ALA A 176 -57.96 -24.25 9.64
CA ALA A 176 -58.63 -24.46 8.35
C ALA A 176 -59.57 -25.67 8.39
N ALA A 177 -59.10 -26.78 8.98
CA ALA A 177 -59.86 -28.02 9.13
C ALA A 177 -61.08 -27.84 10.03
N MET A 178 -60.92 -27.19 11.19
CA MET A 178 -62.02 -26.86 12.10
C MET A 178 -63.09 -26.00 11.43
N LYS A 179 -62.70 -25.08 10.54
CA LYS A 179 -63.63 -24.23 9.80
C LYS A 179 -64.26 -24.91 8.58
N GLY A 180 -63.83 -26.12 8.21
CA GLY A 180 -64.32 -26.83 7.03
C GLY A 180 -63.87 -26.20 5.69
N GLN A 181 -62.74 -25.48 5.68
CA GLN A 181 -62.22 -24.81 4.50
C GLN A 181 -61.45 -25.79 3.60
N ARG A 182 -62.17 -26.54 2.76
CA ARG A 182 -61.60 -27.60 1.91
C ARG A 182 -60.43 -27.11 1.05
N ASP A 183 -60.63 -26.03 0.30
CA ASP A 183 -59.62 -25.51 -0.63
C ASP A 183 -58.37 -24.99 0.09
N MET A 184 -58.55 -24.39 1.28
CA MET A 184 -57.44 -23.93 2.12
C MET A 184 -56.62 -25.10 2.67
N VAL A 185 -57.28 -26.19 3.10
CA VAL A 185 -56.60 -27.40 3.56
C VAL A 185 -55.81 -28.05 2.42
N ALA A 186 -56.41 -28.15 1.23
CA ALA A 186 -55.72 -28.65 0.04
C ALA A 186 -54.49 -27.79 -0.31
N LEU A 187 -54.65 -26.46 -0.32
CA LEU A 187 -53.57 -25.51 -0.60
C LEU A 187 -52.41 -25.64 0.40
N ILE A 188 -52.71 -25.72 1.70
CA ILE A 188 -51.68 -25.89 2.73
C ILE A 188 -50.95 -27.23 2.56
N LEU A 189 -51.66 -28.33 2.29
CA LEU A 189 -51.03 -29.64 2.09
C LEU A 189 -50.16 -29.69 0.83
N GLU A 190 -50.56 -29.01 -0.25
CA GLU A 190 -49.84 -28.98 -1.52
C GLU A 190 -48.61 -28.07 -1.50
N LYS A 191 -48.72 -26.88 -0.90
CA LYS A 191 -47.71 -25.80 -1.00
C LYS A 191 -46.78 -25.68 0.20
N SER A 192 -47.02 -26.42 1.30
CA SER A 192 -46.14 -26.36 2.48
C SER A 192 -44.76 -26.96 2.21
N ARG A 193 -43.70 -26.21 2.51
CA ARG A 193 -42.31 -26.70 2.40
C ARG A 193 -41.93 -27.71 3.48
N GLN A 194 -42.53 -27.61 4.67
CA GLN A 194 -42.40 -28.61 5.74
C GLN A 194 -43.64 -29.50 5.73
N CYS A 195 -43.49 -30.83 5.90
CA CYS A 195 -44.66 -31.68 6.07
C CYS A 195 -45.44 -31.22 7.30
N PRO A 196 -46.73 -30.89 7.14
CA PRO A 196 -47.49 -30.32 8.24
C PRO A 196 -47.69 -31.35 9.36
N ASP A 197 -47.52 -30.90 10.60
CA ASP A 197 -47.76 -31.69 11.79
C ASP A 197 -49.26 -31.73 12.08
N ILE A 198 -49.85 -32.90 11.83
CA ILE A 198 -51.28 -33.15 11.97
C ILE A 198 -51.64 -34.04 13.15
N ASP A 199 -50.64 -34.61 13.82
CA ASP A 199 -50.83 -35.67 14.82
C ASP A 199 -50.39 -35.22 16.24
N THR A 200 -49.51 -34.23 16.37
CA THR A 200 -48.98 -33.80 17.69
C THR A 200 -49.91 -32.85 18.45
N TYR A 201 -50.51 -31.89 17.76
CA TYR A 201 -51.32 -30.85 18.40
C TYR A 201 -52.79 -31.26 18.49
N LYS A 202 -53.38 -31.06 19.68
CA LYS A 202 -54.78 -31.34 19.96
C LYS A 202 -55.55 -30.06 20.27
N ASP A 203 -56.82 -30.03 19.87
CA ASP A 203 -57.73 -28.94 20.20
C ASP A 203 -58.31 -29.06 21.61
N TYR A 204 -59.20 -28.13 21.98
CA TYR A 204 -59.91 -28.16 23.26
C TYR A 204 -60.88 -29.34 23.41
N ASN A 205 -61.15 -30.09 22.34
CA ASN A 205 -61.93 -31.33 22.35
C ASN A 205 -61.03 -32.58 22.36
N ASP A 206 -59.72 -32.42 22.60
CA ASP A 206 -58.70 -33.46 22.54
C ASP A 206 -58.57 -34.13 21.16
N GLN A 207 -59.02 -33.47 20.09
CA GLN A 207 -58.96 -33.99 18.72
C GLN A 207 -57.69 -33.53 17.99
N THR A 208 -57.03 -34.46 17.30
CA THR A 208 -55.89 -34.13 16.43
C THR A 208 -56.36 -33.50 15.10
N THR A 209 -55.48 -32.79 14.40
CA THR A 209 -55.79 -32.25 13.06
C THR A 209 -56.21 -33.35 12.09
N ARG A 210 -55.58 -34.52 12.17
CA ARG A 210 -55.95 -35.70 11.38
C ARG A 210 -57.39 -36.12 11.63
N GLU A 211 -57.79 -36.27 12.88
CA GLU A 211 -59.15 -36.65 13.26
C GLU A 211 -60.18 -35.63 12.79
N VAL A 212 -59.89 -34.33 12.92
CA VAL A 212 -60.77 -33.26 12.45
C VAL A 212 -60.92 -33.27 10.93
N ILE A 213 -59.84 -33.46 10.18
CA ILE A 213 -59.89 -33.56 8.71
C ILE A 213 -60.64 -34.82 8.29
N GLN A 214 -60.36 -35.98 8.88
CA GLN A 214 -61.08 -37.23 8.56
C GLN A 214 -62.59 -37.14 8.86
N LYS A 215 -62.97 -36.44 9.93
CA LYS A 215 -64.38 -36.26 10.32
C LYS A 215 -65.12 -35.26 9.41
N LYS A 216 -64.48 -34.14 9.04
CA LYS A 216 -65.13 -33.06 8.27
C LYS A 216 -64.93 -33.16 6.76
N MET A 217 -63.85 -33.79 6.31
CA MET A 217 -63.37 -33.81 4.93
C MET A 217 -62.63 -35.14 4.61
N PRO A 218 -63.36 -36.27 4.55
CA PRO A 218 -62.76 -37.60 4.38
C PRO A 218 -62.07 -37.81 3.01
N ASP A 219 -62.39 -36.99 2.02
CA ASP A 219 -61.88 -37.11 0.64
C ASP A 219 -60.43 -36.61 0.47
N ILE A 220 -59.86 -35.92 1.48
CA ILE A 220 -58.52 -35.33 1.39
C ILE A 220 -57.46 -36.37 1.75
N SER A 221 -56.53 -36.63 0.84
CA SER A 221 -55.39 -37.52 1.10
C SER A 221 -54.49 -36.92 2.19
N LEU A 222 -54.33 -37.64 3.28
CA LEU A 222 -53.52 -37.23 4.43
C LEU A 222 -52.16 -37.93 4.41
N PRO A 223 -51.07 -37.25 4.82
CA PRO A 223 -49.77 -37.88 4.97
C PRO A 223 -49.82 -39.03 5.99
N PRO A 224 -48.93 -40.04 5.89
CA PRO A 224 -48.90 -41.18 6.81
C PRO A 224 -48.65 -40.74 8.26
N LYS A 225 -49.08 -41.55 9.23
CA LYS A 225 -48.94 -41.27 10.66
C LYS A 225 -47.46 -41.37 11.04
N ASN A 226 -46.85 -40.25 11.41
CA ASN A 226 -45.43 -40.21 11.77
C ASN A 226 -45.28 -40.47 13.27
N GLU A 227 -44.95 -41.71 13.63
CA GLU A 227 -44.86 -42.13 15.05
C GLU A 227 -43.63 -41.57 15.79
N ASN A 228 -42.58 -41.09 15.09
CA ASN A 228 -41.34 -40.63 15.73
C ASN A 228 -40.72 -39.42 15.01
N ARG A 229 -41.36 -38.25 15.07
CA ARG A 229 -40.71 -36.99 14.67
C ARG A 229 -39.85 -36.48 15.84
N GLU A 230 -38.70 -37.12 16.09
CA GLU A 230 -37.64 -36.45 16.84
C GLU A 230 -37.27 -35.19 16.04
N ILE A 231 -37.30 -34.01 16.67
CA ILE A 231 -37.01 -32.71 16.05
C ILE A 231 -35.72 -32.83 15.24
N ASN A 232 -35.85 -32.71 13.92
CA ASN A 232 -34.81 -33.09 12.98
C ASN A 232 -33.98 -31.86 12.64
N VAL A 233 -32.69 -32.02 12.36
CA VAL A 233 -31.78 -30.94 11.95
C VAL A 233 -32.34 -30.13 10.76
N HIS A 234 -33.14 -30.78 9.92
CA HIS A 234 -33.84 -30.18 8.80
C HIS A 234 -34.77 -29.01 9.22
N ASP A 235 -35.39 -29.09 10.39
CA ASP A 235 -36.25 -28.02 10.92
C ASP A 235 -35.42 -26.81 11.35
N LEU A 236 -34.25 -27.03 11.95
CA LEU A 236 -33.30 -25.96 12.30
C LEU A 236 -32.80 -25.24 11.04
N LYS A 237 -32.42 -25.98 9.99
CA LYS A 237 -32.02 -25.38 8.70
C LYS A 237 -33.16 -24.57 8.09
N TYR A 238 -34.38 -25.07 8.16
CA TYR A 238 -35.56 -24.35 7.68
C TYR A 238 -35.73 -23.00 8.38
N TYR A 239 -35.65 -22.95 9.71
CA TYR A 239 -35.81 -21.69 10.45
C TYR A 239 -34.75 -20.65 10.07
N LEU A 240 -33.52 -21.08 9.82
CA LEU A 240 -32.47 -20.21 9.29
C LEU A 240 -32.83 -19.69 7.89
N ILE A 241 -33.34 -20.56 7.00
CA ILE A 241 -33.75 -20.18 5.65
C ILE A 241 -34.89 -19.15 5.66
N THR A 242 -35.81 -19.25 6.62
CA THR A 242 -36.97 -18.35 6.75
C THR A 242 -36.72 -17.16 7.67
N ASN A 243 -35.49 -16.93 8.15
CA ASN A 243 -35.16 -15.86 9.10
C ASN A 243 -35.94 -15.89 10.43
N ASP A 244 -36.27 -17.08 10.94
CA ASP A 244 -37.00 -17.25 12.19
C ASP A 244 -36.08 -17.58 13.37
N GLU A 245 -35.50 -16.53 13.96
CA GLU A 245 -34.61 -16.66 15.12
C GLU A 245 -35.31 -17.24 16.35
N THR A 246 -36.58 -16.89 16.55
CA THR A 246 -37.32 -17.26 17.76
C THR A 246 -37.61 -18.74 17.84
N ASN A 247 -38.11 -19.32 16.75
CA ASN A 247 -38.43 -20.75 16.73
C ASN A 247 -37.18 -21.61 16.54
N PHE A 248 -36.11 -21.07 15.94
CA PHE A 248 -34.81 -21.74 15.94
C PHE A 248 -34.33 -21.99 17.38
N LEU A 249 -34.27 -20.94 18.21
CA LEU A 249 -33.75 -21.05 19.58
C LEU A 249 -34.61 -21.97 20.45
N LYS A 250 -35.95 -21.87 20.38
CA LYS A 250 -36.86 -22.78 21.10
C LYS A 250 -36.63 -24.24 20.72
N ASN A 251 -36.58 -24.55 19.42
CA ASN A 251 -36.42 -25.93 18.97
C ASN A 251 -35.01 -26.46 19.23
N MET A 252 -34.00 -25.60 19.20
CA MET A 252 -32.63 -25.96 19.49
C MET A 252 -32.48 -26.54 20.90
N GLU A 253 -33.25 -26.10 21.91
CA GLU A 253 -33.19 -26.65 23.28
C GLU A 253 -33.46 -28.16 23.32
N PHE A 254 -34.39 -28.65 22.50
CA PHE A 254 -34.82 -30.06 22.49
C PHE A 254 -33.93 -30.99 21.66
N VAL A 255 -33.04 -30.45 20.81
CA VAL A 255 -32.16 -31.27 19.95
C VAL A 255 -30.98 -31.85 20.76
N LYS A 256 -30.71 -33.15 20.56
CA LYS A 256 -29.57 -33.87 21.16
C LYS A 256 -28.24 -33.26 20.69
N ILE A 257 -27.29 -33.10 21.62
CA ILE A 257 -26.00 -32.42 21.36
C ILE A 257 -25.19 -33.12 20.26
N GLU A 258 -25.21 -34.46 20.19
CA GLU A 258 -24.48 -35.25 19.18
C GLU A 258 -24.95 -34.94 17.76
N ILE A 259 -26.27 -34.83 17.59
CA ILE A 259 -26.90 -34.50 16.30
C ILE A 259 -26.56 -33.06 15.91
N LEU A 260 -26.65 -32.13 16.86
CA LEU A 260 -26.31 -30.72 16.64
C LEU A 260 -24.82 -30.54 16.27
N HIS A 261 -23.93 -31.27 16.93
CA HIS A 261 -22.49 -31.24 16.67
C HIS A 261 -22.15 -31.65 15.23
N SER A 262 -22.84 -32.66 14.68
CA SER A 262 -22.60 -33.14 13.32
C SER A 262 -22.90 -32.12 12.20
N VAL A 263 -23.75 -31.12 12.48
CA VAL A 263 -24.19 -30.11 11.49
C VAL A 263 -23.82 -28.68 11.96
N ALA A 264 -23.01 -28.56 13.01
CA ALA A 264 -22.66 -27.29 13.62
C ALA A 264 -22.00 -26.31 12.63
N GLU A 265 -21.06 -26.80 11.81
CA GLU A 265 -20.33 -25.95 10.85
C GLU A 265 -21.26 -25.32 9.82
N GLU A 266 -22.21 -26.09 9.30
CA GLU A 266 -23.19 -25.62 8.30
C GLU A 266 -24.21 -24.64 8.93
N LEU A 267 -24.66 -24.91 10.15
CA LEU A 267 -25.58 -24.02 10.87
C LEU A 267 -24.91 -22.69 11.23
N LEU A 268 -23.63 -22.72 11.64
CA LEU A 268 -22.83 -21.52 11.93
C LEU A 268 -22.52 -20.72 10.65
N GLU A 269 -22.24 -21.39 9.54
CA GLU A 269 -22.06 -20.74 8.24
C GLU A 269 -23.32 -19.99 7.82
N MET A 270 -24.49 -20.65 7.88
CA MET A 270 -25.77 -20.03 7.54
C MET A 270 -26.17 -18.92 8.51
N SER A 271 -25.87 -19.03 9.81
CA SER A 271 -26.19 -17.99 10.79
C SER A 271 -25.32 -16.75 10.58
N ALA A 272 -24.02 -16.93 10.28
CA ALA A 272 -23.09 -15.85 9.97
C ALA A 272 -23.43 -15.14 8.66
N GLN A 273 -23.76 -15.89 7.59
CA GLN A 273 -24.23 -15.33 6.31
C GLN A 273 -25.43 -14.39 6.45
N ARG A 274 -26.28 -14.63 7.45
CA ARG A 274 -27.51 -13.88 7.68
C ARG A 274 -27.42 -12.82 8.79
N GLY A 275 -26.30 -12.74 9.50
CA GLY A 275 -26.12 -11.80 10.62
C GLY A 275 -26.90 -12.19 11.89
N PHE A 276 -27.18 -13.47 12.12
CA PHE A 276 -27.93 -13.94 13.29
C PHE A 276 -27.02 -14.14 14.51
N TYR A 277 -26.70 -13.02 15.17
CA TYR A 277 -25.85 -12.99 16.36
C TYR A 277 -26.34 -13.92 17.49
N LYS A 278 -27.63 -13.84 17.85
CA LYS A 278 -28.21 -14.63 18.96
C LYS A 278 -28.17 -16.14 18.71
N ILE A 279 -28.48 -16.54 17.47
CA ILE A 279 -28.40 -17.95 17.06
C ILE A 279 -26.96 -18.43 17.17
N THR A 280 -26.01 -17.65 16.63
CA THR A 280 -24.60 -18.03 16.61
C THR A 280 -24.08 -18.26 18.02
N ILE A 281 -24.40 -17.36 18.97
CA ILE A 281 -24.08 -17.57 20.39
C ILE A 281 -24.75 -18.81 20.95
N GLY A 282 -26.06 -18.97 20.74
CA GLY A 282 -26.80 -20.11 21.28
C GLY A 282 -26.25 -21.47 20.80
N ILE A 283 -25.83 -21.57 19.54
CA ILE A 283 -25.16 -22.77 19.00
C ILE A 283 -23.81 -22.98 19.69
N LEU A 284 -22.98 -21.94 19.79
CA LEU A 284 -21.64 -22.02 20.38
C LEU A 284 -21.68 -22.36 21.88
N GLU A 285 -22.63 -21.77 22.63
CA GLU A 285 -22.84 -22.07 24.05
C GLU A 285 -23.25 -23.53 24.27
N LYS A 286 -24.18 -24.04 23.45
CA LYS A 286 -24.64 -25.42 23.56
C LYS A 286 -23.59 -26.46 23.15
N LEU A 287 -22.65 -26.08 22.28
CA LEU A 287 -21.55 -26.93 21.81
C LEU A 287 -20.22 -26.69 22.53
N LYS A 288 -20.22 -25.90 23.61
CA LYS A 288 -19.00 -25.55 24.36
C LYS A 288 -18.25 -26.81 24.81
N GLY A 289 -16.98 -26.92 24.43
CA GLY A 289 -16.11 -28.05 24.77
C GLY A 289 -16.08 -29.20 23.76
N LYS A 290 -16.78 -29.10 22.62
CA LYS A 290 -16.64 -30.02 21.47
C LYS A 290 -15.72 -29.42 20.40
N GLN A 291 -15.02 -30.27 19.64
CA GLN A 291 -14.19 -29.83 18.52
C GLN A 291 -15.02 -29.71 17.23
N PHE A 292 -15.03 -28.54 16.62
CA PHE A 292 -15.60 -28.25 15.30
C PHE A 292 -14.88 -26.99 14.75
N SER A 293 -14.89 -26.76 13.43
CA SER A 293 -14.23 -25.57 12.87
C SER A 293 -15.20 -24.40 12.73
N VAL A 294 -14.76 -23.20 13.11
CA VAL A 294 -15.51 -21.95 12.87
C VAL A 294 -15.06 -21.23 11.60
N LYS A 295 -14.11 -21.78 10.84
CA LYS A 295 -13.44 -21.10 9.72
C LYS A 295 -14.40 -20.54 8.67
N LYS A 296 -15.35 -21.34 8.18
CA LYS A 296 -16.31 -20.90 7.16
C LYS A 296 -17.24 -19.81 7.67
N ALA A 297 -17.79 -20.00 8.87
CA ALA A 297 -18.62 -19.00 9.53
C ALA A 297 -17.90 -17.67 9.74
N ALA A 298 -16.62 -17.71 10.12
CA ALA A 298 -15.81 -16.50 10.30
C ALA A 298 -15.50 -15.81 8.96
N GLN A 299 -15.28 -16.55 7.87
CA GLN A 299 -15.15 -15.98 6.53
C GLN A 299 -16.43 -15.26 6.09
N GLU A 300 -17.59 -15.86 6.36
CA GLU A 300 -18.89 -15.25 6.05
C GLU A 300 -19.15 -13.98 6.89
N ALA A 301 -18.81 -14.01 8.18
CA ALA A 301 -18.91 -12.84 9.04
C ALA A 301 -18.09 -11.65 8.51
N VAL A 302 -16.86 -11.90 8.02
CA VAL A 302 -16.01 -10.89 7.38
C VAL A 302 -16.66 -10.34 6.10
N GLN A 303 -17.21 -11.20 5.24
CA GLN A 303 -17.87 -10.78 3.99
C GLN A 303 -19.14 -9.96 4.25
N GLN A 304 -19.90 -10.29 5.29
CA GLN A 304 -21.09 -9.53 5.70
C GLN A 304 -20.76 -8.26 6.49
N ASN A 305 -19.49 -8.05 6.88
CA ASN A 305 -19.02 -6.96 7.73
C ASN A 305 -19.61 -7.02 9.16
N ASP A 306 -19.92 -8.22 9.66
CA ASP A 306 -20.48 -8.42 10.99
C ASP A 306 -19.38 -8.66 12.02
N TYR A 307 -18.86 -7.56 12.59
CA TYR A 307 -17.78 -7.62 13.57
C TYR A 307 -18.20 -8.28 14.89
N ALA A 308 -19.50 -8.23 15.25
CA ALA A 308 -20.00 -8.79 16.50
C ALA A 308 -20.00 -10.33 16.45
N ILE A 309 -20.43 -10.91 15.33
CA ILE A 309 -20.32 -12.36 15.11
C ILE A 309 -18.85 -12.78 15.04
N LEU A 310 -18.02 -12.02 14.31
CA LEU A 310 -16.60 -12.33 14.18
C LEU A 310 -15.88 -12.35 15.52
N GLN A 311 -16.18 -11.42 16.43
CA GLN A 311 -15.59 -11.37 17.76
C GLN A 311 -15.82 -12.68 18.52
N VAL A 312 -17.07 -13.15 18.57
CA VAL A 312 -17.44 -14.39 19.29
C VAL A 312 -16.76 -15.61 18.66
N LEU A 313 -16.63 -15.65 17.33
CA LEU A 313 -15.95 -16.75 16.63
C LEU A 313 -14.43 -16.76 16.91
N LEU A 314 -13.79 -15.58 16.96
CA LEU A 314 -12.36 -15.47 17.28
C LEU A 314 -12.05 -15.80 18.74
N GLU A 315 -12.96 -15.51 19.67
CA GLU A 315 -12.83 -15.92 21.09
C GLU A 315 -12.80 -17.45 21.24
N MET A 316 -13.45 -18.19 20.35
CA MET A 316 -13.49 -19.66 20.35
C MET A 316 -12.29 -20.30 19.63
N GLU A 317 -11.92 -19.79 18.45
CA GLU A 317 -10.82 -20.34 17.64
C GLU A 317 -9.90 -19.21 17.10
N PRO A 318 -8.93 -18.71 17.90
CA PRO A 318 -8.11 -17.56 17.51
C PRO A 318 -7.17 -17.86 16.32
N ASN A 319 -6.85 -19.13 16.08
CA ASN A 319 -5.95 -19.58 15.00
C ASN A 319 -6.48 -19.24 13.60
N VAL A 320 -7.81 -19.10 13.46
CA VAL A 320 -8.47 -18.79 12.18
C VAL A 320 -8.13 -17.38 11.69
N ALA A 321 -7.70 -16.47 12.59
CA ALA A 321 -7.36 -15.09 12.25
C ALA A 321 -6.39 -14.95 11.06
N ASN A 322 -5.41 -15.86 10.95
CA ASN A 322 -4.43 -15.88 9.86
C ASN A 322 -5.07 -16.12 8.49
N ASP A 323 -6.06 -17.01 8.41
CA ASP A 323 -6.77 -17.31 7.17
C ASP A 323 -7.72 -16.18 6.75
N LEU A 324 -8.19 -15.39 7.72
CA LEU A 324 -9.16 -14.31 7.50
C LEU A 324 -8.53 -12.99 7.08
N LEU A 325 -7.26 -12.76 7.40
CA LEU A 325 -6.60 -11.46 7.22
C LEU A 325 -6.65 -10.98 5.77
N LEU A 326 -6.30 -11.85 4.81
CA LEU A 326 -6.32 -11.50 3.39
C LEU A 326 -7.73 -11.18 2.90
N SER A 327 -8.74 -11.98 3.29
CA SER A 327 -10.14 -11.70 2.94
C SER A 327 -10.64 -10.39 3.55
N ALA A 328 -10.31 -10.11 4.81
CA ALA A 328 -10.72 -8.88 5.48
C ALA A 328 -10.12 -7.63 4.80
N CYS A 329 -8.84 -7.70 4.40
CA CYS A 329 -8.21 -6.60 3.66
C CYS A 329 -8.77 -6.44 2.25
N GLN A 330 -9.19 -7.52 1.57
CA GLN A 330 -9.85 -7.45 0.27
C GLN A 330 -11.20 -6.73 0.35
N GLU A 331 -12.00 -7.02 1.37
CA GLU A 331 -13.32 -6.40 1.57
C GLU A 331 -13.26 -4.90 1.85
N LEU A 332 -12.14 -4.36 2.36
CA LEU A 332 -11.95 -2.91 2.52
C LEU A 332 -12.13 -2.14 1.21
N GLY A 333 -11.74 -2.73 0.07
CA GLY A 333 -11.79 -2.08 -1.25
C GLY A 333 -13.09 -2.34 -2.04
N MET A 334 -14.04 -3.11 -1.51
CA MET A 334 -15.24 -3.54 -2.24
C MET A 334 -16.35 -2.46 -2.23
N PRO A 335 -17.08 -2.24 -3.34
CA PRO A 335 -18.13 -1.23 -3.43
C PRO A 335 -19.28 -1.49 -2.44
N ARG A 336 -19.95 -0.42 -2.01
CA ARG A 336 -21.03 -0.41 -1.02
C ARG A 336 -22.14 -1.39 -1.40
N LYS A 337 -22.31 -2.48 -0.64
CA LYS A 337 -23.55 -3.27 -0.66
C LYS A 337 -24.49 -2.68 0.38
N ARG A 338 -25.66 -2.20 -0.06
CA ARG A 338 -26.79 -1.71 0.77
C ARG A 338 -26.53 -0.42 1.57
N GLY A 339 -26.65 0.75 0.93
CA GLY A 339 -27.16 2.03 1.50
C GLY A 339 -26.55 2.64 2.78
N ILE A 340 -25.66 1.97 3.52
CA ILE A 340 -25.09 2.35 4.82
C ILE A 340 -23.57 2.32 4.68
N ASP A 341 -22.87 3.30 5.27
CA ASP A 341 -21.40 3.38 5.26
C ASP A 341 -20.78 2.31 6.19
N ASN A 342 -20.66 1.08 5.68
CA ASN A 342 -20.08 -0.07 6.42
C ASN A 342 -18.53 -0.06 6.50
N THR A 343 -17.87 1.03 6.10
CA THR A 343 -16.40 1.14 6.13
C THR A 343 -15.86 1.02 7.56
N LEU A 344 -16.61 1.55 8.54
CA LEU A 344 -16.25 1.45 9.96
C LEU A 344 -16.31 0.00 10.44
N ASP A 345 -17.35 -0.75 10.05
CA ASP A 345 -17.52 -2.14 10.45
C ASP A 345 -16.45 -3.05 9.83
N ARG A 346 -16.07 -2.81 8.56
CA ARG A 346 -14.95 -3.48 7.90
C ARG A 346 -13.63 -3.26 8.63
N LEU A 347 -13.38 -2.02 9.02
CA LEU A 347 -12.19 -1.66 9.78
C LEU A 347 -12.20 -2.31 11.17
N ASN A 348 -13.35 -2.36 11.84
CA ASN A 348 -13.50 -3.04 13.13
C ASN A 348 -13.25 -4.54 13.00
N CYS A 349 -13.73 -5.20 11.93
CA CYS A 349 -13.40 -6.60 11.65
C CYS A 349 -11.90 -6.81 11.52
N LEU A 350 -11.21 -5.94 10.77
CA LEU A 350 -9.75 -6.01 10.63
C LEU A 350 -9.03 -5.78 11.98
N LYS A 351 -9.50 -4.84 12.80
CA LYS A 351 -8.95 -4.60 14.14
C LYS A 351 -9.04 -5.84 15.03
N LEU A 352 -10.20 -6.48 15.10
CA LEU A 352 -10.40 -7.71 15.88
C LEU A 352 -9.49 -8.86 15.43
N ILE A 353 -9.30 -9.02 14.11
CA ILE A 353 -8.35 -9.99 13.56
C ILE A 353 -6.93 -9.62 14.01
N LEU A 354 -6.53 -8.36 13.82
CA LEU A 354 -5.20 -7.88 14.18
C LEU A 354 -4.98 -7.70 15.69
N GLU A 355 -5.96 -7.92 16.56
CA GLU A 355 -5.78 -7.94 18.02
C GLU A 355 -5.22 -9.28 18.49
N GLN A 356 -5.45 -10.37 17.76
CA GLN A 356 -4.94 -11.70 18.09
C GLN A 356 -3.40 -11.73 18.10
N GLU A 357 -2.79 -12.56 18.96
CA GLU A 357 -1.34 -12.54 19.20
C GLU A 357 -0.54 -13.04 17.98
N ASP A 358 -0.97 -14.12 17.33
CA ASP A 358 -0.19 -14.85 16.31
C ASP A 358 -0.57 -14.54 14.84
N VAL A 359 -0.98 -13.30 14.55
CA VAL A 359 -1.37 -12.92 13.18
C VAL A 359 -0.16 -12.57 12.30
N ASN A 360 0.04 -13.38 11.27
CA ASN A 360 1.05 -13.19 10.24
C ASN A 360 0.58 -12.20 9.16
N VAL A 361 0.98 -10.93 9.30
CA VAL A 361 0.71 -9.87 8.31
C VAL A 361 1.60 -9.94 7.06
N ARG A 362 2.56 -10.86 7.04
CA ARG A 362 3.51 -11.09 5.94
C ARG A 362 3.09 -12.23 5.02
N CYS A 363 1.80 -12.57 5.00
CA CYS A 363 1.24 -13.52 4.04
C CYS A 363 1.06 -12.88 2.66
N SER A 364 0.98 -13.71 1.61
CA SER A 364 0.74 -13.26 0.23
C SER A 364 -0.24 -14.18 -0.47
N ASP A 365 -1.10 -13.63 -1.34
CA ASP A 365 -2.01 -14.40 -2.17
C ASP A 365 -1.32 -15.04 -3.40
N ASN A 366 -2.09 -15.72 -4.24
CA ASN A 366 -1.61 -16.30 -5.50
C ASN A 366 -1.07 -15.28 -6.51
N LYS A 367 -1.37 -13.98 -6.34
CA LYS A 367 -0.87 -12.88 -7.17
C LYS A 367 0.39 -12.24 -6.57
N GLY A 368 0.80 -12.64 -5.36
CA GLY A 368 1.90 -12.04 -4.61
C GLY A 368 1.50 -10.74 -3.90
N ASN A 369 0.22 -10.45 -3.73
CA ASN A 369 -0.27 -9.31 -2.96
C ASN A 369 -0.34 -9.68 -1.48
N THR A 370 0.25 -8.84 -0.65
CA THR A 370 0.17 -8.91 0.81
C THR A 370 -1.07 -8.17 1.32
N PRO A 371 -1.51 -8.37 2.58
CA PRO A 371 -2.57 -7.56 3.20
C PRO A 371 -2.37 -6.05 3.03
N LEU A 372 -1.11 -5.60 3.12
CA LEU A 372 -0.74 -4.19 2.95
C LEU A 372 -1.03 -3.67 1.53
N HIS A 373 -0.93 -4.49 0.48
CA HIS A 373 -1.31 -4.07 -0.88
C HIS A 373 -2.80 -3.75 -0.97
N TYR A 374 -3.64 -4.58 -0.36
CA TYR A 374 -5.09 -4.38 -0.39
C TYR A 374 -5.51 -3.17 0.44
N ALA A 375 -4.96 -3.02 1.65
CA ALA A 375 -5.24 -1.87 2.49
C ALA A 375 -4.81 -0.54 1.84
N ALA A 376 -3.63 -0.52 1.19
CA ALA A 376 -3.12 0.64 0.46
C ALA A 376 -4.03 0.98 -0.73
N ARG A 377 -4.39 -0.01 -1.55
CA ARG A 377 -5.28 0.17 -2.70
C ARG A 377 -6.70 0.62 -2.31
N ALA A 378 -7.18 0.19 -1.14
CA ALA A 378 -8.46 0.65 -0.58
C ALA A 378 -8.40 2.10 -0.07
N GLY A 379 -7.21 2.72 0.05
CA GLY A 379 -7.04 4.07 0.56
C GLY A 379 -7.31 4.23 2.05
N CYS A 380 -7.43 3.12 2.79
CA CYS A 380 -7.73 3.14 4.22
C CYS A 380 -6.45 3.37 5.05
N GLN A 381 -6.21 4.63 5.43
CA GLN A 381 -4.99 5.04 6.15
C GLN A 381 -4.82 4.29 7.49
N GLU A 382 -5.90 4.09 8.23
CA GLU A 382 -5.87 3.43 9.54
C GLU A 382 -5.51 1.94 9.43
N ALA A 383 -6.10 1.23 8.45
CA ALA A 383 -5.76 -0.16 8.16
C ALA A 383 -4.28 -0.31 7.77
N VAL A 384 -3.75 0.62 6.96
CA VAL A 384 -2.33 0.65 6.60
C VAL A 384 -1.46 0.79 7.85
N ILE A 385 -1.75 1.73 8.74
CA ILE A 385 -0.98 1.93 9.99
C ILE A 385 -1.04 0.70 10.89
N LEU A 386 -2.21 0.08 11.06
CA LEU A 386 -2.36 -1.14 11.87
C LEU A 386 -1.51 -2.30 11.35
N LEU A 387 -1.52 -2.53 10.03
CA LEU A 387 -0.71 -3.57 9.39
C LEU A 387 0.79 -3.30 9.51
N LEU A 388 1.20 -2.03 9.39
CA LEU A 388 2.59 -1.62 9.56
C LEU A 388 3.06 -1.77 11.01
N ASN A 389 2.21 -1.45 11.99
CA ASN A 389 2.50 -1.66 13.42
C ASN A 389 2.72 -3.13 13.76
N ARG A 390 1.99 -4.05 13.10
CA ARG A 390 2.19 -5.50 13.21
C ARG A 390 3.39 -6.03 12.40
N GLY A 391 4.18 -5.17 11.78
CA GLY A 391 5.46 -5.53 11.14
C GLY A 391 5.39 -5.88 9.66
N SER A 392 4.37 -5.38 8.93
CA SER A 392 4.29 -5.52 7.48
C SER A 392 5.48 -4.87 6.77
N TYR A 393 6.01 -5.52 5.74
CA TYR A 393 7.11 -4.99 4.92
C TYR A 393 6.58 -4.20 3.72
N ILE A 394 7.02 -2.95 3.60
CA ILE A 394 6.56 -2.00 2.57
C ILE A 394 7.13 -2.28 1.17
N GLY A 395 8.09 -3.19 1.08
CA GLY A 395 8.86 -3.46 -0.13
C GLY A 395 8.55 -4.74 -0.87
N HIS A 396 7.52 -5.47 -0.45
CA HIS A 396 7.18 -6.76 -1.06
C HIS A 396 6.71 -6.54 -2.50
N MET A 397 7.38 -7.14 -3.48
CA MET A 397 6.99 -7.01 -4.88
C MET A 397 6.02 -8.12 -5.24
N ASN A 398 4.83 -7.76 -5.75
CA ASN A 398 3.90 -8.75 -6.29
C ASN A 398 4.39 -9.31 -7.65
N LYS A 399 3.62 -10.23 -8.26
CA LYS A 399 3.96 -10.79 -9.60
C LYS A 399 4.05 -9.74 -10.71
N TYR A 400 3.51 -8.54 -10.50
CA TYR A 400 3.55 -7.41 -11.44
C TYR A 400 4.70 -6.42 -11.14
N ASN A 401 5.59 -6.75 -10.21
CA ASN A 401 6.67 -5.86 -9.73
C ASN A 401 6.16 -4.52 -9.15
N THR A 402 4.94 -4.48 -8.60
CA THR A 402 4.46 -3.31 -7.87
C THR A 402 4.55 -3.56 -6.36
N PRO A 403 5.22 -2.66 -5.60
CA PRO A 403 5.27 -2.75 -4.15
C PRO A 403 4.03 -2.11 -3.50
N PRO A 404 3.68 -2.45 -2.25
CA PRO A 404 2.50 -1.90 -1.58
C PRO A 404 2.65 -0.39 -1.32
N ILE A 405 3.88 0.10 -1.15
CA ILE A 405 4.18 1.53 -0.98
C ILE A 405 3.76 2.40 -2.19
N ALA A 406 3.50 1.80 -3.35
CA ALA A 406 3.06 2.52 -4.54
C ALA A 406 1.72 3.25 -4.33
N ASP A 407 0.80 2.63 -3.59
CA ASP A 407 -0.56 3.13 -3.37
C ASP A 407 -0.72 3.83 -2.01
N ILE A 408 0.34 3.86 -1.17
CA ILE A 408 0.31 4.53 0.14
C ILE A 408 0.70 6.00 -0.02
N SER A 409 -0.09 6.89 0.57
CA SER A 409 0.23 8.32 0.59
C SER A 409 1.54 8.61 1.34
N ALA A 410 2.34 9.54 0.82
CA ALA A 410 3.59 9.93 1.47
C ALA A 410 3.37 10.51 2.88
N HIS A 411 2.25 11.19 3.10
CA HIS A 411 1.87 11.71 4.41
C HIS A 411 1.64 10.59 5.43
N THR A 412 0.90 9.54 5.05
CA THR A 412 0.66 8.37 5.92
C THR A 412 1.97 7.67 6.28
N LEU A 413 2.88 7.50 5.30
CA LEU A 413 4.20 6.90 5.55
C LEU A 413 5.08 7.78 6.44
N SER A 414 5.07 9.10 6.24
CA SER A 414 5.83 10.01 7.09
C SER A 414 5.37 9.91 8.55
N ARG A 415 4.05 9.94 8.79
CA ARG A 415 3.49 9.78 10.14
C ARG A 415 3.90 8.46 10.77
N TYR A 416 3.82 7.36 10.03
CA TYR A 416 4.25 6.06 10.52
C TYR A 416 5.78 6.01 10.78
N PHE A 417 6.60 6.63 9.93
CA PHE A 417 8.04 6.69 10.17
C PHE A 417 8.41 7.54 11.40
N ASP A 418 7.63 8.57 11.71
CA ASP A 418 7.75 9.31 12.97
C ASP A 418 7.42 8.39 14.17
N ASP A 419 6.49 7.45 14.01
CA ASP A 419 6.15 6.43 15.03
C ASP A 419 7.23 5.36 15.23
N CYS A 420 8.03 5.10 14.20
CA CYS A 420 9.21 4.24 14.30
C CYS A 420 10.36 4.85 15.12
N LEU A 421 10.27 6.14 15.49
CA LEU A 421 11.26 6.84 16.30
C LEU A 421 10.72 7.06 17.71
N GLN A 422 11.37 6.48 18.70
CA GLN A 422 10.93 6.56 20.09
C GLN A 422 12.06 6.96 21.01
N THR A 423 11.76 7.76 22.03
CA THR A 423 12.69 8.01 23.13
C THR A 423 12.42 7.02 24.25
N ARG A 424 13.45 6.32 24.70
CA ARG A 424 13.38 5.52 25.91
C ARG A 424 14.20 6.22 27.00
N LYS A 425 13.65 6.30 28.20
CA LYS A 425 14.37 6.77 29.38
C LYS A 425 14.88 5.54 30.10
N ASP A 426 16.20 5.34 30.10
CA ASP A 426 16.78 4.22 30.84
C ASP A 426 16.82 4.53 32.34
N ARG A 427 16.97 3.46 33.14
CA ARG A 427 17.06 3.54 34.61
C ARG A 427 18.21 4.45 35.09
N THR A 428 19.20 4.71 34.23
CA THR A 428 20.36 5.58 34.45
C THR A 428 20.07 7.09 34.24
N ASN A 429 18.81 7.49 33.99
CA ASN A 429 18.41 8.85 33.59
C ASN A 429 18.99 9.33 32.24
N GLU A 430 19.64 8.45 31.48
CA GLU A 430 20.09 8.75 30.12
C GLU A 430 18.95 8.58 29.12
N TYR A 431 18.80 9.55 28.23
CA TYR A 431 17.81 9.52 27.15
C TYR A 431 18.40 8.74 25.96
N THR A 432 17.76 7.65 25.55
CA THR A 432 18.15 6.89 24.36
C THR A 432 17.10 7.03 23.26
N ILE A 433 17.54 7.02 21.99
CA ILE A 433 16.65 7.07 20.83
C ILE A 433 16.61 5.69 20.17
N GLU A 434 15.43 5.08 20.13
CA GLU A 434 15.15 3.83 19.45
C GLU A 434 14.69 4.10 18.01
N PHE A 435 15.35 3.44 17.06
CA PHE A 435 14.99 3.38 15.64
C PHE A 435 14.42 2.00 15.34
N ASN A 436 13.17 1.95 14.88
CA ASN A 436 12.50 0.72 14.47
C ASN A 436 12.45 0.56 12.94
N TYR A 437 13.20 -0.39 12.41
CA TYR A 437 13.32 -0.72 10.98
C TYR A 437 12.48 -1.94 10.56
N CYS A 438 11.57 -2.45 11.38
CA CYS A 438 10.78 -3.66 11.06
C CYS A 438 9.99 -3.54 9.76
N CYS A 439 9.52 -2.33 9.41
CA CYS A 439 8.81 -2.06 8.15
C CYS A 439 9.69 -2.19 6.89
N LEU A 440 11.02 -2.19 7.04
CA LEU A 440 12.02 -2.36 5.97
C LEU A 440 12.58 -3.78 5.90
N MET A 441 12.17 -4.68 6.79
CA MET A 441 12.70 -6.03 6.89
C MET A 441 11.98 -6.99 5.94
N PRO A 442 12.65 -7.62 4.96
CA PRO A 442 12.01 -8.53 3.99
C PRO A 442 11.34 -9.77 4.63
N HIS A 443 10.37 -10.36 3.93
CA HIS A 443 9.56 -11.49 4.42
C HIS A 443 10.37 -12.78 4.66
N ASP A 444 11.29 -13.11 3.76
CA ASP A 444 12.00 -14.39 3.74
C ASP A 444 13.04 -14.54 4.88
N VAL A 445 13.33 -13.46 5.60
CA VAL A 445 14.32 -13.44 6.70
C VAL A 445 13.83 -14.21 7.93
N LEU A 446 12.51 -14.30 8.14
CA LEU A 446 11.91 -14.93 9.33
C LEU A 446 11.50 -16.39 9.12
N MET A 447 11.23 -16.81 7.87
CA MET A 447 10.45 -18.02 7.60
C MET A 447 11.25 -19.32 7.42
N ASP A 448 12.58 -19.31 7.27
CA ASP A 448 13.27 -20.58 6.97
C ASP A 448 14.73 -20.65 7.43
N ARG A 449 14.99 -21.41 8.51
CA ARG A 449 16.34 -21.82 8.95
C ARG A 449 16.96 -22.93 8.09
N TYR A 450 16.24 -23.52 7.13
CA TYR A 450 16.64 -24.79 6.49
C TYR A 450 16.58 -24.87 4.95
N LYS A 451 16.24 -23.81 4.20
CA LYS A 451 16.32 -23.83 2.73
C LYS A 451 17.39 -22.88 2.17
N THR A 452 18.14 -23.41 1.21
CA THR A 452 19.27 -22.79 0.52
C THR A 452 18.92 -21.39 0.01
N HIS A 453 19.67 -20.40 0.51
CA HIS A 453 19.36 -18.97 0.50
C HIS A 453 19.17 -18.39 -0.91
N ARG A 454 18.01 -17.77 -1.12
CA ARG A 454 17.90 -16.59 -2.00
C ARG A 454 18.11 -15.37 -1.11
N ALA A 455 19.27 -14.73 -1.19
CA ALA A 455 19.49 -13.50 -0.45
C ALA A 455 18.52 -12.42 -0.98
N THR A 456 17.62 -11.95 -0.12
CA THR A 456 16.63 -10.92 -0.46
C THR A 456 17.32 -9.57 -0.55
N ARG A 457 17.03 -8.83 -1.62
CA ARG A 457 17.54 -7.48 -1.82
C ARG A 457 16.76 -6.49 -0.96
N GLU A 458 17.45 -5.82 -0.05
CA GLU A 458 16.89 -4.84 0.87
C GLU A 458 16.76 -3.45 0.21
N MET A 459 17.60 -3.12 -0.77
CA MET A 459 17.59 -1.80 -1.41
C MET A 459 16.54 -1.61 -2.51
N GLU A 460 15.76 -2.63 -2.88
CA GLU A 460 14.73 -2.50 -3.93
C GLU A 460 13.66 -1.46 -3.55
N VAL A 461 13.29 -1.37 -2.26
CA VAL A 461 12.35 -0.36 -1.76
C VAL A 461 12.91 1.05 -1.93
N PHE A 462 14.18 1.23 -1.56
CA PHE A 462 14.87 2.52 -1.67
C PHE A 462 15.02 2.95 -3.12
N LYS A 463 15.31 2.01 -4.02
CA LYS A 463 15.34 2.25 -5.46
C LYS A 463 13.97 2.73 -5.96
N TYR A 464 12.89 2.08 -5.53
CA TYR A 464 11.53 2.50 -5.88
C TYR A 464 11.20 3.91 -5.35
N ILE A 465 11.49 4.19 -4.08
CA ILE A 465 11.29 5.53 -3.46
C ILE A 465 12.10 6.60 -4.20
N ALA A 466 13.35 6.30 -4.58
CA ALA A 466 14.22 7.23 -5.30
C ALA A 466 13.73 7.54 -6.72
N SER A 467 13.12 6.57 -7.39
CA SER A 467 12.55 6.74 -8.73
C SER A 467 11.20 7.47 -8.74
N ASN A 468 10.43 7.40 -7.64
CA ASN A 468 9.11 8.03 -7.54
C ASN A 468 9.22 9.50 -7.08
N SER A 469 8.73 10.43 -7.90
CA SER A 469 8.77 11.88 -7.62
C SER A 469 7.97 12.27 -6.37
N GLY A 470 6.88 11.56 -6.06
CA GLY A 470 6.03 11.79 -4.90
C GLY A 470 6.65 11.28 -3.60
N LEU A 471 7.44 10.20 -3.63
CA LEU A 471 8.00 9.57 -2.42
C LEU A 471 9.44 9.98 -2.11
N LYS A 472 10.22 10.45 -3.09
CA LYS A 472 11.65 10.77 -2.90
C LYS A 472 11.97 11.68 -1.71
N HIS A 473 11.07 12.59 -1.35
CA HIS A 473 11.26 13.48 -0.19
C HIS A 473 11.35 12.71 1.14
N LEU A 474 10.72 11.54 1.26
CA LEU A 474 10.80 10.67 2.44
C LEU A 474 12.22 10.18 2.70
N LEU A 475 13.11 10.15 1.70
CA LEU A 475 14.51 9.76 1.91
C LEU A 475 15.26 10.68 2.89
N LYS A 476 14.80 11.93 3.05
CA LYS A 476 15.33 12.87 4.04
C LYS A 476 14.93 12.52 5.47
N HIS A 477 13.94 11.66 5.64
CA HIS A 477 13.45 11.24 6.95
C HIS A 477 14.58 10.54 7.74
N PRO A 478 14.72 10.82 9.06
CA PRO A 478 15.77 10.23 9.90
C PRO A 478 15.80 8.69 9.87
N LEU A 479 14.64 8.02 9.74
CA LEU A 479 14.57 6.55 9.63
C LEU A 479 15.24 6.01 8.35
N LEU A 480 14.91 6.55 7.18
CA LEU A 480 15.47 6.07 5.91
C LEU A 480 16.93 6.47 5.74
N SER A 481 17.25 7.71 6.10
CA SER A 481 18.63 8.22 6.06
C SER A 481 19.55 7.48 7.03
N SER A 482 19.06 7.09 8.21
CA SER A 482 19.82 6.27 9.17
C SER A 482 20.11 4.86 8.63
N PHE A 483 19.11 4.19 8.07
CA PHE A 483 19.30 2.88 7.45
C PHE A 483 20.37 2.92 6.33
N LEU A 484 20.29 3.94 5.47
CA LEU A 484 21.27 4.13 4.39
C LEU A 484 22.67 4.44 4.94
N TYR A 485 22.76 5.22 6.03
CA TYR A 485 24.04 5.51 6.70
C TYR A 485 24.70 4.23 7.23
N LEU A 486 23.93 3.36 7.88
CA LEU A 486 24.44 2.09 8.42
C LEU A 486 25.00 1.20 7.30
N LYS A 487 24.27 1.07 6.19
CA LYS A 487 24.76 0.34 5.01
C LYS A 487 26.03 0.94 4.44
N TRP A 488 26.03 2.26 4.23
CA TRP A 488 27.18 2.98 3.71
C TRP A 488 28.42 2.78 4.59
N HIS A 489 28.28 2.88 5.91
CA HIS A 489 29.38 2.71 6.86
C HIS A 489 30.07 1.35 6.73
N ARG A 490 29.32 0.30 6.43
CA ARG A 490 29.88 -1.05 6.21
C ARG A 490 30.56 -1.20 4.86
N ILE A 491 30.02 -0.55 3.83
CA ILE A 491 30.48 -0.69 2.43
C ILE A 491 31.68 0.21 2.12
N ARG A 492 31.82 1.37 2.80
CA ARG A 492 32.81 2.40 2.47
C ARG A 492 34.24 1.89 2.32
N HIS A 493 34.64 0.89 3.11
CA HIS A 493 35.99 0.33 3.06
C HIS A 493 36.29 -0.38 1.75
N VAL A 494 35.29 -1.05 1.16
CA VAL A 494 35.42 -1.70 -0.16
C VAL A 494 35.59 -0.64 -1.25
N LEU A 495 34.84 0.45 -1.16
CA LEU A 495 34.95 1.58 -2.08
C LEU A 495 36.30 2.28 -2.00
N TYR A 496 36.79 2.56 -0.78
CA TYR A 496 38.09 3.20 -0.60
C TYR A 496 39.25 2.29 -1.06
N ALA A 497 39.14 0.98 -0.87
CA ALA A 497 40.12 0.03 -1.41
C ALA A 497 40.12 0.03 -2.95
N ASN A 498 38.95 0.01 -3.59
CA ASN A 498 38.85 0.10 -5.05
C ASN A 498 39.37 1.44 -5.60
N PHE A 499 39.06 2.53 -4.90
CA PHE A 499 39.59 3.86 -5.25
C PHE A 499 41.11 3.91 -5.14
N ALA A 500 41.69 3.42 -4.04
CA ALA A 500 43.13 3.38 -3.86
C ALA A 500 43.82 2.51 -4.93
N PHE A 501 43.25 1.33 -5.23
CA PHE A 501 43.72 0.47 -6.32
C PHE A 501 43.79 1.21 -7.66
N TYR A 502 42.70 1.90 -8.04
CA TYR A 502 42.66 2.61 -9.31
C TYR A 502 43.60 3.83 -9.35
N VAL A 503 43.75 4.56 -8.24
CA VAL A 503 44.70 5.67 -8.14
C VAL A 503 46.14 5.19 -8.36
N ILE A 504 46.52 4.06 -7.76
CA ILE A 504 47.83 3.44 -7.97
C ILE A 504 48.01 3.05 -9.44
N PHE A 505 47.01 2.38 -10.03
CA PHE A 505 47.03 2.03 -11.45
C PHE A 505 47.17 3.25 -12.36
N TYR A 506 46.41 4.32 -12.08
CA TYR A 506 46.45 5.58 -12.83
C TYR A 506 47.86 6.18 -12.81
N PHE A 507 48.48 6.34 -11.64
CA PHE A 507 49.82 6.92 -11.57
C PHE A 507 50.88 6.05 -12.25
N LEU A 508 50.84 4.72 -12.08
CA LEU A 508 51.77 3.80 -12.74
C LEU A 508 51.62 3.83 -14.26
N LEU A 509 50.39 3.80 -14.76
CA LEU A 509 50.11 3.86 -16.19
C LEU A 509 50.58 5.17 -16.82
N ASN A 510 50.29 6.31 -16.17
CA ASN A 510 50.72 7.62 -16.67
C ASN A 510 52.25 7.79 -16.60
N ALA A 511 52.90 7.26 -15.56
CA ALA A 511 54.36 7.24 -15.46
C ALA A 511 54.99 6.39 -16.56
N TYR A 512 54.41 5.23 -16.88
CA TYR A 512 54.85 4.39 -18.00
C TYR A 512 54.69 5.10 -19.34
N ILE A 513 53.53 5.73 -19.62
CA ILE A 513 53.31 6.48 -20.86
C ILE A 513 54.33 7.61 -21.00
N LEU A 514 54.59 8.37 -19.93
CA LEU A 514 55.57 9.46 -19.96
C LEU A 514 57.01 8.96 -20.17
N SER A 515 57.37 7.83 -19.56
CA SER A 515 58.66 7.17 -19.78
C SER A 515 58.82 6.76 -21.25
N MET A 516 57.78 6.16 -21.85
CA MET A 516 57.76 5.76 -23.26
C MET A 516 57.91 6.96 -24.22
N THR A 517 57.26 8.09 -23.93
CA THR A 517 57.39 9.29 -24.78
C THR A 517 58.78 9.93 -24.68
N TYR A 518 59.39 9.87 -23.49
CA TYR A 518 60.75 10.33 -23.30
C TYR A 518 61.76 9.48 -24.07
N ASP A 519 61.59 8.15 -24.05
CA ASP A 519 62.44 7.22 -24.80
C ASP A 519 62.36 7.46 -26.31
N ALA A 520 61.14 7.59 -26.86
CA ALA A 520 60.92 7.94 -28.27
C ALA A 520 61.58 9.28 -28.66
N ARG A 521 61.64 10.24 -27.72
CA ARG A 521 62.31 11.53 -27.96
C ARG A 521 63.83 11.39 -27.92
N ILE A 522 64.39 10.59 -27.02
CA ILE A 522 65.83 10.30 -26.98
C ILE A 522 66.25 9.57 -28.25
N GLU A 523 65.49 8.58 -28.70
CA GLU A 523 65.79 7.82 -29.92
C GLU A 523 65.80 8.74 -31.16
N ASN A 524 64.81 9.63 -31.29
CA ASN A 524 64.77 10.64 -32.35
C ASN A 524 65.95 11.63 -32.26
N LYS A 525 66.32 12.06 -31.04
CA LYS A 525 67.44 12.99 -30.82
C LYS A 525 68.80 12.33 -31.09
N MET A 526 68.97 11.06 -30.73
CA MET A 526 70.17 10.28 -31.04
C MET A 526 70.31 10.01 -32.55
N GLN A 527 69.22 9.79 -33.29
CA GLN A 527 69.26 9.68 -34.76
C GLN A 527 69.64 11.01 -35.43
N THR A 528 69.29 12.16 -34.85
CA THR A 528 69.73 13.48 -35.35
C THR A 528 71.18 13.81 -34.95
N GLU A 529 71.62 13.39 -33.77
CA GLU A 529 72.98 13.61 -33.24
C GLU A 529 74.02 12.61 -33.73
N THR A 530 73.64 11.45 -34.30
CA THR A 530 74.60 10.51 -34.94
C THR A 530 75.34 11.10 -36.15
N ASN A 531 74.93 12.28 -36.64
CA ASN A 531 75.69 13.03 -37.64
C ASN A 531 76.83 13.89 -37.07
N ASN A 532 76.88 14.14 -35.75
CA ASN A 532 77.95 14.90 -35.11
C ASN A 532 78.52 14.12 -33.91
N ARG A 533 79.65 13.44 -34.12
CA ARG A 533 80.40 12.74 -33.08
C ARG A 533 80.86 13.72 -31.99
N SER A 534 80.48 13.46 -30.73
CA SER A 534 81.36 12.95 -29.67
C SER A 534 80.76 13.24 -28.28
N ASP A 535 80.25 12.21 -27.60
CA ASP A 535 80.28 12.03 -26.12
C ASP A 535 79.63 10.68 -25.74
N MET A 536 80.42 9.61 -25.79
CA MET A 536 79.91 8.21 -25.78
C MET A 536 79.87 7.55 -24.37
N ALA A 537 80.45 8.17 -23.32
CA ALA A 537 80.63 7.50 -22.02
C ALA A 537 79.52 7.80 -20.98
N SER A 538 79.00 9.03 -20.95
CA SER A 538 77.93 9.46 -20.02
C SER A 538 76.53 8.96 -20.46
N GLY A 539 76.30 8.82 -21.76
CA GLY A 539 75.03 8.35 -22.31
C GLY A 539 74.71 6.88 -22.00
N ASN A 540 75.71 6.01 -21.89
CA ASN A 540 75.50 4.58 -21.64
C ASN A 540 75.08 4.26 -20.20
N THR A 541 75.63 4.96 -19.21
CA THR A 541 75.22 4.78 -17.80
C THR A 541 73.80 5.29 -17.56
N LEU A 542 73.44 6.44 -18.14
CA LEU A 542 72.07 6.93 -18.17
C LEU A 542 71.14 5.91 -18.86
N ARG A 543 71.49 5.41 -20.05
CA ARG A 543 70.66 4.46 -20.80
C ARG A 543 70.39 3.16 -20.03
N ILE A 544 71.35 2.64 -19.28
CA ILE A 544 71.17 1.45 -18.43
C ILE A 544 70.18 1.73 -17.30
N ILE A 545 70.32 2.87 -16.63
CA ILE A 545 69.42 3.29 -15.53
C ILE A 545 67.99 3.53 -16.06
N TRP A 546 67.85 4.18 -17.21
CA TRP A 546 66.55 4.42 -17.85
C TRP A 546 65.87 3.12 -18.31
N ASN A 547 66.61 2.20 -18.93
CA ASN A 547 66.07 0.90 -19.34
C ASN A 547 65.63 0.06 -18.14
N GLN A 548 66.40 0.07 -17.05
CA GLN A 548 66.03 -0.63 -15.82
C GLN A 548 64.76 -0.04 -15.20
N GLN A 549 64.64 1.30 -15.16
CA GLN A 549 63.45 1.99 -14.67
C GLN A 549 62.22 1.72 -15.56
N ASN A 550 62.38 1.74 -16.88
CA ASN A 550 61.29 1.48 -17.82
C ASN A 550 60.77 0.04 -17.72
N ASN A 551 61.68 -0.95 -17.59
CA ASN A 551 61.33 -2.35 -17.36
C ASN A 551 60.55 -2.54 -16.06
N PHE A 552 60.92 -1.83 -14.99
CA PHE A 552 60.18 -1.86 -13.73
C PHE A 552 58.77 -1.26 -13.86
N LEU A 553 58.63 -0.11 -14.52
CA LEU A 553 57.31 0.52 -14.75
C LEU A 553 56.41 -0.34 -15.65
N TRP A 554 56.97 -0.97 -16.68
CA TRP A 554 56.26 -1.92 -17.53
C TRP A 554 55.80 -3.15 -16.73
N ALA A 555 56.68 -3.76 -15.93
CA ALA A 555 56.34 -4.92 -15.09
C ALA A 555 55.28 -4.57 -14.02
N SER A 556 55.36 -3.39 -13.40
CA SER A 556 54.38 -2.95 -12.41
C SER A 556 53.02 -2.66 -13.05
N THR A 557 53.00 -2.02 -14.22
CA THR A 557 51.76 -1.71 -14.95
C THR A 557 51.08 -2.97 -15.49
N THR A 558 51.84 -3.96 -15.97
CA THR A 558 51.31 -5.25 -16.43
C THR A 558 50.67 -6.04 -15.28
N VAL A 559 51.29 -6.08 -14.11
CA VAL A 559 50.70 -6.72 -12.91
C VAL A 559 49.39 -6.04 -12.51
N MET A 560 49.36 -4.70 -12.46
CA MET A 560 48.15 -3.96 -12.12
C MET A 560 47.04 -4.12 -13.16
N LEU A 561 47.39 -4.18 -14.44
CA LEU A 561 46.45 -4.45 -15.52
C LEU A 561 45.85 -5.85 -15.41
N LEU A 562 46.65 -6.87 -15.06
CA LEU A 562 46.17 -8.23 -14.87
C LEU A 562 45.19 -8.32 -13.70
N LEU A 563 45.47 -7.61 -12.59
CA LEU A 563 44.53 -7.49 -11.47
C LEU A 563 43.24 -6.75 -11.87
N PHE A 564 43.34 -5.72 -12.72
CA PHE A 564 42.18 -4.98 -13.21
C PHE A 564 41.30 -5.86 -14.11
N ILE A 565 41.90 -6.62 -15.02
CA ILE A 565 41.20 -7.60 -15.86
C ILE A 565 40.51 -8.66 -14.99
N LEU A 566 41.20 -9.20 -13.98
CA LEU A 566 40.62 -10.19 -13.06
C LEU A 566 39.42 -9.61 -12.30
N ARG A 567 39.52 -8.37 -11.81
CA ARG A 567 38.42 -7.65 -11.15
C ARG A 567 37.20 -7.55 -12.07
N GLU A 568 37.40 -7.17 -13.33
CA GLU A 568 36.31 -7.02 -14.29
C GLU A 568 35.67 -8.33 -14.69
N ILE A 569 36.45 -9.41 -14.82
CA ILE A 569 35.91 -10.76 -15.06
C ILE A 569 35.00 -11.18 -13.90
N PHE A 570 35.43 -10.98 -12.64
CA PHE A 570 34.60 -11.29 -11.48
C PHE A 570 33.31 -10.47 -11.43
N GLN A 571 33.37 -9.20 -11.82
CA GLN A 571 32.21 -8.32 -11.91
C GLN A 571 31.23 -8.79 -13.00
N LEU A 572 31.73 -9.15 -14.17
CA LEU A 572 30.96 -9.69 -15.29
C LEU A 572 30.24 -10.99 -14.91
N VAL A 573 30.95 -11.93 -14.28
CA VAL A 573 30.39 -13.23 -13.84
C VAL A 573 29.26 -13.05 -12.84
N SER A 574 29.39 -12.07 -11.93
CA SER A 574 28.43 -11.84 -10.86
C SER A 574 27.10 -11.27 -11.37
N CYS A 575 27.11 -10.42 -12.41
CA CYS A 575 25.88 -9.79 -12.93
C CYS A 575 25.94 -9.44 -14.42
N VAL A 576 25.98 -10.44 -15.31
CA VAL A 576 26.14 -10.27 -16.77
C VAL A 576 25.18 -9.26 -17.41
N ARG A 577 23.86 -9.40 -17.18
CA ARG A 577 22.85 -8.58 -17.85
C ARG A 577 22.99 -7.10 -17.52
N ARG A 578 23.28 -6.79 -16.26
CA ARG A 578 23.43 -5.40 -15.82
C ARG A 578 24.78 -4.83 -16.25
N TYR A 579 25.81 -5.65 -16.22
CA TYR A 579 27.15 -5.29 -16.66
C TYR A 579 27.16 -4.78 -18.10
N LEU A 580 26.55 -5.53 -19.03
CA LEU A 580 26.51 -5.18 -20.45
C LEU A 580 25.70 -3.91 -20.77
N MET A 581 24.74 -3.54 -19.91
CA MET A 581 23.91 -2.33 -20.07
C MET A 581 24.55 -1.08 -19.44
N SER A 582 25.63 -1.23 -18.68
CA SER A 582 26.32 -0.11 -18.01
C SER A 582 27.33 0.56 -18.95
N SER A 583 27.13 1.85 -19.26
CA SER A 583 28.08 2.62 -20.09
C SER A 583 29.45 2.81 -19.43
N ARG A 584 29.52 2.78 -18.10
CA ARG A 584 30.80 2.84 -17.35
C ARG A 584 31.65 1.61 -17.65
N ASN A 585 31.05 0.43 -17.62
CA ASN A 585 31.79 -0.83 -17.76
C ASN A 585 32.37 -0.95 -19.18
N TRP A 586 31.67 -0.41 -20.18
CA TRP A 586 32.22 -0.26 -21.54
C TRP A 586 33.45 0.66 -21.60
N LEU A 587 33.46 1.76 -20.84
CA LEU A 587 34.62 2.65 -20.74
C LEU A 587 35.82 1.94 -20.10
N GLU A 588 35.60 1.16 -19.03
CA GLU A 588 36.64 0.33 -18.39
C GLU A 588 37.21 -0.71 -19.37
N ILE A 589 36.35 -1.38 -20.16
CA ILE A 589 36.80 -2.34 -21.19
C ILE A 589 37.64 -1.66 -22.27
N ILE A 590 37.19 -0.50 -22.78
CA ILE A 590 37.94 0.26 -23.79
C ILE A 590 39.32 0.67 -23.24
N LEU A 591 39.37 1.12 -21.98
CA LEU A 591 40.62 1.46 -21.31
C LEU A 591 41.54 0.22 -21.18
N ILE A 592 41.02 -0.94 -20.82
CA ILE A 592 41.78 -2.20 -20.78
C ILE A 592 42.32 -2.55 -22.17
N MET A 593 41.51 -2.46 -23.22
CA MET A 593 41.95 -2.79 -24.58
C MET A 593 43.05 -1.84 -25.08
N LEU A 594 42.92 -0.54 -24.83
CA LEU A 594 43.93 0.45 -25.24
C LEU A 594 45.22 0.34 -24.42
N THR A 595 45.14 -0.02 -23.13
CA THR A 595 46.32 -0.25 -22.29
C THR A 595 47.07 -1.52 -22.69
N ILE A 596 46.37 -2.59 -23.09
CA ILE A 596 46.99 -3.76 -23.69
C ILE A 596 47.71 -3.37 -24.99
N ALA A 597 47.05 -2.61 -25.88
CA ALA A 597 47.68 -2.17 -27.13
C ALA A 597 48.95 -1.34 -26.88
N LEU A 598 48.94 -0.46 -25.88
CA LEU A 598 50.10 0.33 -25.48
C LEU A 598 51.26 -0.53 -24.95
N LEU A 599 50.98 -1.57 -24.15
CA LEU A 599 51.99 -2.51 -23.67
C LEU A 599 52.58 -3.39 -24.78
N CYS A 600 51.83 -3.60 -25.87
CA CYS A 600 52.27 -4.27 -27.08
C CYS A 600 53.05 -3.36 -28.06
N GLY A 601 53.36 -2.11 -27.68
CA GLY A 601 54.18 -1.19 -28.47
C GLY A 601 53.39 -0.23 -29.38
N ALA A 602 52.12 0.05 -29.06
CA ALA A 602 51.37 1.06 -29.80
C ALA A 602 51.93 2.49 -29.63
N GLY A 603 51.75 3.33 -30.65
CA GLY A 603 52.37 4.66 -30.72
C GLY A 603 51.90 5.67 -29.67
N VAL A 604 52.67 6.75 -29.50
CA VAL A 604 52.46 7.84 -28.52
C VAL A 604 51.07 8.49 -28.61
N GLN A 605 50.46 8.50 -29.81
CA GLN A 605 49.10 9.02 -30.03
C GLN A 605 48.04 8.27 -29.21
N ILE A 606 48.16 6.93 -29.13
CA ILE A 606 47.26 6.10 -28.32
C ILE A 606 47.52 6.37 -26.83
N GLY A 607 48.78 6.60 -26.46
CA GLY A 607 49.16 7.03 -25.10
C GLY A 607 48.41 8.30 -24.67
N ALA A 608 48.33 9.33 -25.52
CA ALA A 608 47.60 10.56 -25.20
C ALA A 608 46.10 10.32 -24.93
N VAL A 609 45.46 9.46 -25.73
CA VAL A 609 44.05 9.08 -25.54
C VAL A 609 43.86 8.28 -24.24
N VAL A 610 44.80 7.39 -23.92
CA VAL A 610 44.77 6.60 -22.67
C VAL A 610 44.93 7.50 -21.43
N ILE A 611 45.77 8.53 -21.48
CA ILE A 611 45.90 9.52 -20.40
C ILE A 611 44.53 10.18 -20.14
N LEU A 612 43.86 10.67 -21.19
CA LEU A 612 42.57 11.33 -21.07
C LEU A 612 41.47 10.37 -20.56
N LEU A 613 41.37 9.16 -21.12
CA LEU A 613 40.38 8.17 -20.70
C LEU A 613 40.61 7.69 -19.27
N SER A 614 41.86 7.46 -18.87
CA SER A 614 42.20 7.04 -17.51
C SER A 614 41.91 8.13 -16.48
N ALA A 615 42.12 9.40 -16.84
CA ALA A 615 41.75 10.55 -16.01
C ALA A 615 40.21 10.71 -15.91
N TRP A 616 39.49 10.48 -17.00
CA TRP A 616 38.03 10.51 -17.00
C TRP A 616 37.43 9.46 -16.08
N GLU A 617 37.93 8.22 -16.12
CA GLU A 617 37.50 7.16 -15.20
C GLU A 617 37.85 7.49 -13.74
N LEU A 618 38.99 8.14 -13.47
CA LEU A 618 39.32 8.63 -12.13
C LEU A 618 38.25 9.63 -11.62
N VAL A 619 37.81 10.58 -12.45
CA VAL A 619 36.73 11.53 -12.11
C VAL A 619 35.41 10.78 -11.85
N ILE A 620 35.09 9.77 -12.65
CA ILE A 620 33.91 8.93 -12.45
C ILE A 620 33.99 8.16 -11.11
N LEU A 621 35.17 7.69 -10.69
CA LEU A 621 35.34 7.06 -9.38
C LEU A 621 35.21 8.07 -8.23
N ILE A 622 35.77 9.27 -8.38
CA ILE A 622 35.59 10.38 -7.42
C ILE A 622 34.10 10.72 -7.26
N SER A 623 33.31 10.62 -8.33
CA SER A 623 31.85 10.86 -8.33
C SER A 623 31.06 9.95 -7.41
N GLN A 624 31.58 8.76 -7.12
CA GLN A 624 30.94 7.77 -6.27
C GLN A 624 31.01 8.16 -4.79
N HIS A 625 31.92 9.08 -4.43
CA HIS A 625 32.04 9.54 -3.07
C HIS A 625 30.86 10.44 -2.69
N PRO A 626 30.14 10.18 -1.58
CA PRO A 626 28.88 10.85 -1.31
C PRO A 626 28.94 12.35 -1.05
N ARG A 627 30.13 12.89 -0.73
CA ARG A 627 30.34 14.35 -0.61
C ARG A 627 30.57 15.04 -1.96
N LEU A 628 31.12 14.32 -2.93
CA LEU A 628 31.52 14.84 -4.25
C LEU A 628 30.49 14.53 -5.34
N SER A 629 29.60 13.57 -5.08
CA SER A 629 28.55 13.19 -6.01
C SER A 629 27.62 14.34 -6.41
N THR A 630 27.35 15.31 -5.53
CA THR A 630 26.51 16.47 -5.86
C THR A 630 27.20 17.38 -6.87
N GLY A 631 28.50 17.64 -6.69
CA GLY A 631 29.31 18.40 -7.64
C GLY A 631 29.35 17.78 -9.04
N ILE A 632 29.48 16.45 -9.10
CA ILE A 632 29.58 15.75 -10.38
C ILE A 632 28.21 15.58 -11.06
N GLU A 633 27.13 15.40 -10.31
CA GLU A 633 25.78 15.44 -10.89
C GLU A 633 25.45 16.86 -11.40
N MET A 634 25.86 17.92 -10.67
CA MET A 634 25.77 19.30 -11.17
C MET A 634 26.51 19.46 -12.49
N PHE A 635 27.78 19.04 -12.56
CA PHE A 635 28.56 19.10 -13.80
C PHE A 635 27.87 18.34 -14.94
N ARG A 636 27.42 17.10 -14.70
CA ARG A 636 26.75 16.28 -15.72
C ARG A 636 25.48 16.93 -16.25
N THR A 637 24.61 17.42 -15.38
CA THR A 637 23.34 18.06 -15.79
C THR A 637 23.61 19.36 -16.53
N VAL A 638 24.54 20.18 -16.03
CA VAL A 638 24.94 21.43 -16.70
C VAL A 638 25.55 21.15 -18.06
N SER A 639 26.43 20.15 -18.21
CA SER A 639 27.01 19.77 -19.50
C SER A 639 25.96 19.27 -20.49
N LEU A 640 24.99 18.46 -20.04
CA LEU A 640 23.91 17.96 -20.90
C LEU A 640 22.97 19.08 -21.34
N ASN A 641 22.60 19.98 -20.42
CA ASN A 641 21.79 21.14 -20.74
C ASN A 641 22.56 22.09 -21.69
N PHE A 642 23.84 22.34 -21.42
CA PHE A 642 24.72 23.10 -22.30
C PHE A 642 24.75 22.52 -23.72
N ILE A 643 24.96 21.21 -23.89
CA ILE A 643 24.94 20.56 -25.20
C ILE A 643 23.56 20.69 -25.86
N ARG A 644 22.48 20.50 -25.10
CA ARG A 644 21.10 20.62 -25.60
C ARG A 644 20.80 22.04 -26.10
N PHE A 645 21.25 23.06 -25.38
CA PHE A 645 21.09 24.46 -25.76
C PHE A 645 22.03 24.86 -26.89
N LEU A 646 23.25 24.32 -26.93
CA LEU A 646 24.22 24.57 -28.01
C LEU A 646 23.79 23.94 -29.34
N PHE A 647 23.09 22.80 -29.31
CA PHE A 647 22.68 22.04 -30.51
C PHE A 647 22.05 22.89 -31.64
N PRO A 648 21.00 23.71 -31.40
CA PRO A 648 20.44 24.56 -32.45
C PRO A 648 21.43 25.62 -32.97
N TYR A 649 22.37 26.06 -32.14
CA TYR A 649 23.39 27.05 -32.53
C TYR A 649 24.58 26.42 -33.26
N LEU A 650 24.76 25.10 -33.23
CA LEU A 650 25.76 24.44 -34.06
C LEU A 650 25.52 24.70 -35.55
N PHE A 651 24.26 24.82 -35.99
CA PHE A 651 23.94 25.22 -37.37
C PHE A 651 24.41 26.64 -37.69
N LEU A 652 24.26 27.56 -36.72
CA LEU A 652 24.69 28.95 -36.87
C LEU A 652 26.23 29.05 -36.86
N ILE A 653 26.90 28.32 -35.95
CA ILE A 653 28.36 28.21 -35.88
C ILE A 653 28.90 27.62 -37.19
N PHE A 654 28.27 26.58 -37.73
CA PHE A 654 28.64 25.99 -39.01
C PHE A 654 28.44 26.97 -40.18
N ALA A 655 27.35 27.73 -40.19
CA ALA A 655 27.10 28.76 -41.20
C ALA A 655 28.15 29.88 -41.16
N PHE A 656 28.53 30.36 -39.97
CA PHE A 656 29.61 31.34 -39.81
C PHE A 656 30.98 30.76 -40.19
N ALA A 657 31.27 29.50 -39.86
CA ALA A 657 32.51 28.84 -40.26
C ALA A 657 32.65 28.74 -41.78
N LEU A 658 31.57 28.39 -42.48
CA LEU A 658 31.53 28.40 -43.94
C LEU A 658 31.61 29.82 -44.51
N ALA A 659 30.96 30.80 -43.88
CA ALA A 659 31.03 32.20 -44.30
C ALA A 659 32.48 32.72 -44.20
N PHE A 660 33.17 32.48 -43.09
CA PHE A 660 34.59 32.83 -42.91
C PHE A 660 35.48 32.11 -43.92
N TYR A 661 35.27 30.80 -44.14
CA TYR A 661 35.99 30.10 -45.20
C TYR A 661 35.78 30.78 -46.56
N THR A 662 34.54 31.06 -46.98
CA THR A 662 34.28 31.68 -48.29
C THR A 662 34.86 33.08 -48.44
N LEU A 663 34.90 33.84 -47.35
CA LEU A 663 35.29 35.25 -47.36
C LEU A 663 36.80 35.45 -47.33
N PHE A 664 37.52 34.54 -46.66
CA PHE A 664 38.97 34.59 -46.48
C PHE A 664 39.74 33.59 -47.38
N LYS A 665 39.06 32.73 -48.14
CA LYS A 665 39.69 31.73 -49.04
C LYS A 665 40.70 32.31 -50.04
N ASN A 666 40.44 33.53 -50.53
CA ASN A 666 41.24 34.15 -51.59
C ASN A 666 42.31 35.11 -51.05
N GLY A 667 42.38 35.33 -49.74
CA GLY A 667 43.49 36.05 -49.09
C GLY A 667 44.71 35.15 -48.96
N ASN A 668 45.90 35.71 -48.75
CA ASN A 668 47.11 34.94 -48.34
C ASN A 668 46.98 34.41 -46.89
N ASP A 669 45.77 34.06 -46.47
CA ASP A 669 45.39 33.83 -45.10
C ASP A 669 45.65 32.37 -44.74
N THR A 670 46.65 32.17 -43.89
CA THR A 670 46.86 30.88 -43.21
C THR A 670 45.75 30.59 -42.19
N ASN A 671 44.82 31.54 -42.00
CA ASN A 671 43.83 31.44 -40.95
C ASN A 671 42.64 30.55 -41.29
N PHE A 672 42.05 30.65 -42.47
CA PHE A 672 40.88 29.86 -42.87
C PHE A 672 41.13 29.06 -44.17
N PRO A 673 42.12 28.13 -44.20
CA PRO A 673 42.54 27.46 -45.44
C PRO A 673 41.57 26.38 -45.93
N ASP A 674 40.97 25.62 -45.00
CA ASP A 674 40.04 24.53 -45.28
C ASP A 674 38.79 24.61 -44.40
N PRO A 675 37.65 24.03 -44.84
CA PRO A 675 36.41 24.07 -44.07
C PRO A 675 36.52 23.48 -42.65
N GLY A 676 37.38 22.48 -42.44
CA GLY A 676 37.57 21.83 -41.13
C GLY A 676 38.34 22.72 -40.15
N LEU A 677 39.46 23.29 -40.58
CA LEU A 677 40.25 24.24 -39.80
C LEU A 677 39.51 25.55 -39.60
N SER A 678 38.70 25.97 -40.58
CA SER A 678 37.80 27.13 -40.42
C SER A 678 36.76 26.90 -39.34
N LEU A 679 36.16 25.70 -39.28
CA LEU A 679 35.25 25.32 -38.22
C LEU A 679 35.97 25.26 -36.86
N PHE A 680 37.15 24.67 -36.80
CA PHE A 680 37.96 24.62 -35.58
C PHE A 680 38.27 26.03 -35.06
N LYS A 681 38.69 26.94 -35.93
CA LYS A 681 38.94 28.34 -35.53
C LYS A 681 37.68 29.09 -35.15
N THR A 682 36.57 28.87 -35.84
CA THR A 682 35.27 29.46 -35.45
C THR A 682 34.84 28.99 -34.05
N VAL A 683 35.14 27.74 -33.67
CA VAL A 683 34.92 27.22 -32.32
C VAL A 683 35.87 27.85 -31.29
N ILE A 684 37.14 28.12 -31.65
CA ILE A 684 38.06 28.89 -30.77
C ILE A 684 37.58 30.34 -30.62
N MET A 685 37.00 30.93 -31.67
CA MET A 685 36.44 32.27 -31.60
C MET A 685 35.19 32.34 -30.70
N LEU A 686 34.43 31.24 -30.53
CA LEU A 686 33.30 31.15 -29.59
C LEU A 686 33.77 31.29 -28.13
N THR A 687 34.96 30.78 -27.77
CA THR A 687 35.50 30.87 -26.39
C THR A 687 36.09 32.24 -26.07
N GLY A 688 36.18 33.13 -27.07
CA GLY A 688 36.72 34.48 -26.92
C GLY A 688 38.25 34.55 -26.88
N GLU A 689 38.95 33.45 -27.17
CA GLU A 689 40.42 33.35 -27.11
C GLU A 689 41.12 33.79 -28.42
N PHE A 690 40.38 34.29 -29.40
CA PHE A 690 40.92 34.62 -30.73
C PHE A 690 41.14 36.13 -30.90
N ASP A 691 42.38 36.54 -31.17
CA ASP A 691 42.73 37.94 -31.39
C ASP A 691 42.23 38.43 -32.76
N ALA A 692 41.42 39.49 -32.76
CA ALA A 692 40.87 40.07 -33.99
C ALA A 692 41.94 40.63 -34.94
N ASN A 693 43.15 40.90 -34.41
CA ASN A 693 44.30 41.37 -35.18
C ASN A 693 44.86 40.30 -36.12
N ASP A 694 44.59 39.03 -35.85
CA ASP A 694 45.02 37.91 -36.68
C ASP A 694 44.14 37.74 -37.93
N ILE A 695 43.03 38.49 -38.07
CA ILE A 695 42.14 38.41 -39.23
C ILE A 695 42.47 39.55 -40.20
N PRO A 696 43.15 39.29 -41.32
CA PRO A 696 43.40 40.31 -42.31
C PRO A 696 42.13 40.57 -43.13
N PHE A 697 41.43 41.66 -42.83
CA PHE A 697 40.21 42.08 -43.53
C PHE A 697 40.48 42.68 -44.93
N ILE A 698 41.39 42.09 -45.71
CA ILE A 698 41.98 42.67 -46.93
C ILE A 698 41.12 42.41 -48.17
N SER A 699 40.59 41.19 -48.35
CA SER A 699 39.90 40.80 -49.59
C SER A 699 38.54 41.48 -49.77
N HIS A 700 37.75 41.59 -48.69
CA HIS A 700 36.43 42.22 -48.69
C HIS A 700 36.22 43.04 -47.40
N PRO A 701 36.70 44.29 -47.32
CA PRO A 701 36.78 45.03 -46.06
C PRO A 701 35.40 45.23 -45.42
N ILE A 702 34.38 45.64 -46.16
CA ILE A 702 33.06 45.96 -45.59
C ILE A 702 32.33 44.69 -45.13
N TRP A 703 32.19 43.71 -46.02
CA TRP A 703 31.45 42.48 -45.73
C TRP A 703 32.09 41.63 -44.63
N SER A 704 33.42 41.62 -44.55
CA SER A 704 34.15 40.88 -43.50
C SER A 704 33.98 41.49 -42.12
N HIS A 705 33.99 42.82 -42.01
CA HIS A 705 33.69 43.49 -40.74
C HIS A 705 32.22 43.28 -40.33
N ILE A 706 31.27 43.32 -41.28
CA ILE A 706 29.85 43.09 -40.97
C ILE A 706 29.61 41.66 -40.46
N VAL A 707 30.09 40.65 -41.18
CA VAL A 707 29.92 39.24 -40.79
C VAL A 707 30.62 38.95 -39.45
N PHE A 708 31.81 39.52 -39.24
CA PHE A 708 32.53 39.40 -37.98
C PHE A 708 31.80 40.08 -36.81
N MET A 709 31.27 41.30 -36.99
CA MET A 709 30.49 41.99 -35.96
C MET A 709 29.19 41.24 -35.62
N LEU A 710 28.51 40.66 -36.63
CA LEU A 710 27.34 39.81 -36.41
C LEU A 710 27.71 38.53 -35.63
N PHE A 711 28.86 37.93 -35.94
CA PHE A 711 29.38 36.79 -35.19
C PHE A 711 29.66 37.16 -33.73
N VAL A 712 30.40 38.24 -33.48
CA VAL A 712 30.70 38.70 -32.11
C VAL A 712 29.42 38.97 -31.34
N PHE A 713 28.44 39.65 -31.95
CA PHE A 713 27.17 39.93 -31.29
C PHE A 713 26.37 38.64 -30.98
N PHE A 714 26.06 37.82 -31.98
CA PHE A 714 25.17 36.67 -31.80
C PHE A 714 25.83 35.50 -31.06
N ILE A 715 27.10 35.22 -31.33
CA ILE A 715 27.80 34.04 -30.83
C ILE A 715 28.58 34.37 -29.55
N ALA A 716 29.44 35.40 -29.58
CA ALA A 716 30.28 35.69 -28.42
C ALA A 716 29.53 36.45 -27.30
N ILE A 717 28.66 37.41 -27.63
CA ILE A 717 27.94 38.20 -26.61
C ILE A 717 26.63 37.54 -26.21
N VAL A 718 25.74 37.23 -27.16
CA VAL A 718 24.40 36.73 -26.84
C VAL A 718 24.44 35.27 -26.40
N LEU A 719 24.95 34.37 -27.26
CA LEU A 719 24.91 32.94 -27.00
C LEU A 719 25.78 32.53 -25.79
N PHE A 720 27.02 32.99 -25.69
CA PHE A 720 27.90 32.61 -24.58
C PHE A 720 27.38 33.10 -23.22
N ASN A 721 26.89 34.34 -23.13
CA ASN A 721 26.31 34.85 -21.90
C ASN A 721 24.99 34.15 -21.54
N LEU A 722 24.17 33.80 -22.53
CA LEU A 722 22.96 33.00 -22.30
C LEU A 722 23.30 31.62 -21.74
N LEU A 723 24.30 30.93 -22.32
CA LEU A 723 24.75 29.61 -21.86
C LEU A 723 25.29 29.66 -20.42
N ASN A 724 26.08 30.69 -20.09
CA ASN A 724 26.56 30.91 -18.72
C ASN A 724 25.42 31.20 -17.75
N GLY A 725 24.45 32.03 -18.14
CA GLY A 725 23.26 32.33 -17.33
C GLY A 725 22.42 31.09 -17.02
N LEU A 726 22.20 30.23 -18.03
CA LEU A 726 21.47 28.97 -17.87
C LEU A 726 22.23 28.00 -16.97
N ALA A 727 23.56 27.88 -17.14
CA ALA A 727 24.39 27.03 -16.28
C ALA A 727 24.29 27.45 -14.81
N VAL A 728 24.34 28.75 -14.51
CA VAL A 728 24.21 29.26 -13.13
C VAL A 728 22.83 28.94 -12.57
N SER A 729 21.76 29.16 -13.34
CA SER A 729 20.39 28.82 -12.90
C SER A 729 20.25 27.33 -12.60
N ASP A 730 20.75 26.46 -13.48
CA ASP A 730 20.70 25.00 -13.30
C ASP A 730 21.49 24.56 -12.06
N THR A 731 22.67 25.13 -11.82
CA THR A 731 23.46 24.82 -10.61
C THR A 731 22.73 25.22 -9.33
N ALA A 732 22.08 26.39 -9.31
CA ALA A 732 21.32 26.87 -8.16
C ALA A 732 20.14 25.94 -7.83
N GLU A 733 19.40 25.48 -8.85
CA GLU A 733 18.28 24.55 -8.64
C GLU A 733 18.76 23.19 -8.06
N ILE A 734 19.88 22.67 -8.56
CA ILE A 734 20.45 21.41 -8.07
C ILE A 734 20.99 21.57 -6.65
N LEU A 735 21.60 22.71 -6.31
CA LEU A 735 22.06 23.03 -4.96
C LEU A 735 20.91 23.02 -3.94
N CYS A 736 19.75 23.58 -4.30
CA CYS A 736 18.54 23.51 -3.47
C CYS A 736 18.08 22.06 -3.20
N LYS A 737 18.40 21.13 -4.09
CA LYS A 737 18.07 19.69 -3.99
C LYS A 737 19.27 18.80 -3.64
N ALA A 738 20.44 19.37 -3.33
CA ALA A 738 21.72 18.66 -3.26
C ALA A 738 21.72 17.51 -2.26
N GLU A 739 21.10 17.71 -1.10
CA GLU A 739 20.96 16.65 -0.09
C GLU A 739 20.23 15.42 -0.66
N LEU A 740 19.13 15.65 -1.38
CA LEU A 740 18.32 14.56 -1.96
C LEU A 740 19.10 13.86 -3.08
N VAL A 741 19.76 14.64 -3.94
CA VAL A 741 20.61 14.11 -5.03
C VAL A 741 21.74 13.24 -4.44
N GLY A 742 22.37 13.71 -3.36
CA GLY A 742 23.40 12.95 -2.65
C GLY A 742 22.88 11.63 -2.06
N LEU A 743 21.67 11.63 -1.47
CA LEU A 743 21.03 10.40 -0.98
C LEU A 743 20.67 9.43 -2.12
N ILE A 744 20.11 9.93 -3.22
CA ILE A 744 19.76 9.10 -4.40
C ILE A 744 21.02 8.46 -5.00
N SER A 745 22.12 9.21 -5.08
CA SER A 745 23.40 8.68 -5.57
C SER A 745 23.95 7.58 -4.66
N ARG A 746 23.91 7.78 -3.33
CA ARG A 746 24.25 6.73 -2.36
C ARG A 746 23.40 5.48 -2.55
N ILE A 747 22.09 5.64 -2.75
CA ILE A 747 21.18 4.51 -3.01
C ILE A 747 21.61 3.77 -4.27
N ARG A 748 21.81 4.47 -5.41
CA ARG A 748 22.24 3.84 -6.67
C ARG A 748 23.52 3.01 -6.50
N LEU A 749 24.49 3.55 -5.77
CA LEU A 749 25.76 2.88 -5.49
C LEU A 749 25.58 1.68 -4.57
N VAL A 750 24.87 1.82 -3.45
CA VAL A 750 24.65 0.73 -2.49
C VAL A 750 23.84 -0.39 -3.15
N THR A 751 22.81 -0.06 -3.93
CA THR A 751 22.05 -1.02 -4.73
C THR A 751 22.96 -1.74 -5.73
N TYR A 752 23.84 -1.02 -6.43
CA TYR A 752 24.79 -1.64 -7.35
C TYR A 752 25.68 -2.68 -6.65
N ILE A 753 26.25 -2.32 -5.50
CA ILE A 753 27.14 -3.22 -4.74
C ILE A 753 26.38 -4.40 -4.15
N GLU A 754 25.16 -4.19 -3.64
CA GLU A 754 24.30 -5.26 -3.16
C GLU A 754 23.97 -6.24 -4.29
N ASP A 755 23.62 -5.73 -5.48
CA ASP A 755 23.30 -6.56 -6.64
C ASP A 755 24.50 -7.36 -7.17
N VAL A 756 25.73 -6.83 -7.05
CA VAL A 756 26.95 -7.59 -7.37
C VAL A 756 27.19 -8.69 -6.33
N ALA A 757 27.03 -8.39 -5.04
CA ALA A 757 27.26 -9.34 -3.96
C ALA A 757 26.19 -10.44 -3.85
N VAL A 758 24.93 -10.12 -4.17
CA VAL A 758 23.74 -10.99 -4.05
C VAL A 758 23.32 -11.58 -5.41
N GLY A 759 23.90 -11.10 -6.51
CA GLY A 759 23.53 -11.50 -7.88
C GLY A 759 23.60 -13.01 -8.12
N GLU A 760 22.63 -13.54 -8.87
CA GLU A 760 22.65 -14.92 -9.37
C GLU A 760 23.47 -14.97 -10.67
N PRO A 761 24.57 -15.74 -10.73
CA PRO A 761 25.36 -15.89 -11.96
C PRO A 761 24.57 -16.66 -13.05
N PHE A 762 24.70 -16.22 -14.31
CA PHE A 762 24.33 -16.93 -15.54
C PHE A 762 22.99 -17.72 -15.54
N LYS A 763 21.83 -17.03 -15.48
CA LYS A 763 20.53 -17.72 -15.59
C LYS A 763 19.90 -17.75 -17.00
N HIS A 764 20.32 -16.89 -17.92
CA HIS A 764 19.56 -16.67 -19.17
C HIS A 764 20.38 -16.43 -20.45
N CYS A 765 21.72 -16.43 -20.42
CA CYS A 765 22.50 -15.92 -21.55
C CYS A 765 22.98 -16.98 -22.56
N LEU A 766 23.02 -18.26 -22.19
CA LEU A 766 23.41 -19.36 -23.09
C LEU A 766 22.41 -20.51 -22.96
N HIS A 767 22.00 -21.07 -24.10
CA HIS A 767 21.11 -22.24 -24.22
C HIS A 767 21.72 -23.54 -23.63
N TYR A 768 22.86 -23.47 -22.95
CA TYR A 768 23.57 -24.60 -22.36
C TYR A 768 23.73 -24.39 -20.85
N ASN A 769 23.47 -25.46 -20.11
CA ASN A 769 23.52 -25.61 -18.65
C ASN A 769 24.91 -25.40 -18.03
N LEU A 770 25.59 -24.27 -18.29
CA LEU A 770 26.76 -23.85 -17.51
C LEU A 770 26.29 -23.05 -16.29
N ARG A 771 25.95 -23.75 -15.20
CA ARG A 771 25.83 -23.13 -13.88
C ARG A 771 27.23 -22.98 -13.30
N LEU A 772 27.74 -21.75 -13.18
CA LEU A 772 28.77 -21.50 -12.17
C LEU A 772 28.10 -21.59 -10.78
N PRO A 773 28.55 -22.49 -9.90
CA PRO A 773 27.89 -22.74 -8.61
C PRO A 773 28.17 -21.64 -7.57
N TRP A 774 29.04 -20.66 -7.87
CA TRP A 774 29.53 -19.70 -6.90
C TRP A 774 29.58 -18.27 -7.45
N ASN A 775 29.10 -17.30 -6.65
CA ASN A 775 29.31 -15.88 -6.89
C ASN A 775 30.63 -15.46 -6.20
N PRO A 776 31.63 -14.92 -6.94
CA PRO A 776 32.93 -14.56 -6.39
C PRO A 776 32.84 -13.47 -5.30
N PHE A 777 31.82 -12.61 -5.34
CA PHE A 777 31.56 -11.58 -4.34
C PHE A 777 30.55 -11.99 -3.27
N GLY A 778 30.11 -13.26 -3.24
CA GLY A 778 29.14 -13.75 -2.26
C GLY A 778 29.59 -13.59 -0.80
N PHE A 779 30.91 -13.56 -0.53
CA PHE A 779 31.44 -13.29 0.81
C PHE A 779 31.11 -11.87 1.31
N LEU A 780 30.93 -10.90 0.40
CA LEU A 780 30.53 -9.53 0.76
C LEU A 780 29.07 -9.45 1.16
N ALA A 781 28.21 -10.38 0.73
CA ALA A 781 26.78 -10.35 1.05
C ALA A 781 26.53 -10.33 2.57
N LYS A 782 27.29 -11.13 3.35
CA LYS A 782 27.22 -11.15 4.82
C LYS A 782 27.67 -9.84 5.48
N ARG A 783 28.49 -9.02 4.79
CA ARG A 783 28.94 -7.70 5.27
C ARG A 783 28.02 -6.55 4.83
N ILE A 784 27.30 -6.72 3.72
CA ILE A 784 26.45 -5.69 3.10
C ILE A 784 25.02 -5.74 3.66
N LEU A 785 24.44 -6.93 3.77
CA LEU A 785 23.06 -7.11 4.22
C LEU A 785 22.94 -6.76 5.70
N LEU A 786 21.93 -5.96 6.04
CA LEU A 786 21.64 -5.63 7.43
C LEU A 786 20.80 -6.74 8.08
N PHE A 787 19.89 -7.36 7.34
CA PHE A 787 19.06 -8.47 7.76
C PHE A 787 19.58 -9.79 7.16
N PRO A 788 19.55 -10.91 7.92
CA PRO A 788 19.40 -11.03 9.37
C PRO A 788 20.68 -10.72 10.17
N TYR A 789 21.78 -10.35 9.49
CA TYR A 789 23.12 -10.44 10.09
C TYR A 789 23.44 -9.36 11.13
N PHE A 790 23.00 -8.13 10.90
CA PHE A 790 23.27 -6.96 11.74
C PHE A 790 22.06 -6.54 12.58
N LEU A 791 20.87 -6.57 11.98
CA LEU A 791 19.59 -6.24 12.61
C LEU A 791 18.74 -7.48 12.70
N ARG A 792 18.89 -8.28 13.76
CA ARG A 792 18.05 -9.46 13.96
C ARG A 792 16.61 -9.09 14.29
N ASP A 793 16.44 -8.15 15.22
CA ASP A 793 15.12 -7.71 15.71
C ASP A 793 14.59 -6.47 14.99
N GLY A 794 15.33 -5.96 14.00
CA GLY A 794 14.96 -4.75 13.26
C GLY A 794 15.01 -3.46 14.05
N LYS A 795 15.60 -3.43 15.26
CA LYS A 795 15.66 -2.24 16.11
C LYS A 795 17.10 -1.85 16.46
N ILE A 796 17.36 -0.55 16.63
CA ILE A 796 18.63 -0.02 17.14
C ILE A 796 18.33 1.05 18.19
N ILE A 797 19.07 1.00 19.30
CA ILE A 797 19.02 2.03 20.35
C ILE A 797 20.31 2.84 20.29
N ILE A 798 20.21 4.17 20.34
CA ILE A 798 21.32 5.10 20.22
C ILE A 798 21.34 6.06 21.40
N CYS A 799 22.47 6.12 22.10
CA CYS A 799 22.75 7.12 23.14
C CYS A 799 23.25 8.43 22.49
N PRO A 800 22.71 9.60 22.85
CA PRO A 800 23.03 10.86 22.19
C PRO A 800 24.31 11.55 22.69
N HIS A 801 24.91 11.12 23.81
CA HIS A 801 26.06 11.82 24.43
C HIS A 801 27.37 11.02 24.46
N ASP A 802 27.39 9.71 24.23
CA ASP A 802 28.63 8.92 24.20
C ASP A 802 28.56 7.71 23.26
N ASN A 803 29.73 7.15 22.95
CA ASN A 803 29.94 6.02 22.06
C ASN A 803 29.00 4.84 22.34
N LEU A 804 28.51 4.22 21.26
CA LEU A 804 27.53 3.12 21.26
C LEU A 804 27.82 2.02 22.30
N ASP A 805 26.86 1.77 23.18
CA ASP A 805 26.64 0.45 23.77
C ASP A 805 25.43 -0.20 23.06
N ILE A 806 25.70 -1.25 22.28
CA ILE A 806 24.67 -2.08 21.66
C ILE A 806 24.10 -3.00 22.75
N TYR A 807 22.91 -2.71 23.27
CA TYR A 807 22.18 -3.66 24.11
C TYR A 807 21.35 -4.58 23.21
N ASP A 808 21.74 -5.85 23.13
CA ASP A 808 20.91 -6.93 22.62
C ASP A 808 19.75 -7.15 23.61
N ASN A 809 18.50 -7.16 23.13
CA ASN A 809 17.31 -7.13 23.97
C ASN A 809 16.92 -8.51 24.53
N ASP A 810 17.85 -9.46 24.48
CA ASP A 810 17.70 -10.88 24.89
C ASP A 810 17.44 -11.09 26.39
N ARG A 811 17.22 -10.03 27.20
CA ARG A 811 17.07 -10.17 28.65
C ARG A 811 15.64 -10.18 29.21
N TYR A 812 14.58 -10.10 28.40
CA TYR A 812 13.22 -10.03 29.00
C TYR A 812 12.10 -10.90 28.43
N HIS A 813 12.33 -11.85 27.53
CA HIS A 813 11.34 -12.91 27.27
C HIS A 813 12.01 -14.27 27.07
N GLY A 814 12.10 -15.03 28.18
CA GLY A 814 12.65 -16.38 28.18
C GLY A 814 12.69 -16.98 29.58
N LYS A 815 11.53 -17.19 30.21
CA LYS A 815 11.45 -18.18 31.29
C LYS A 815 11.50 -19.56 30.64
N TYR A 816 12.53 -20.32 31.04
CA TYR A 816 12.83 -21.71 30.70
C TYR A 816 13.39 -21.96 29.29
N VAL A 817 14.72 -22.10 29.17
CA VAL A 817 15.43 -23.33 28.78
C VAL A 817 16.93 -23.12 29.02
N HIS A 818 17.59 -24.20 29.45
CA HIS A 818 18.93 -24.32 30.03
C HIS A 818 20.10 -23.61 29.32
N SER A 819 20.86 -22.91 30.16
CA SER A 819 22.33 -22.84 30.23
C SER A 819 23.15 -23.61 29.17
N ALA A 820 23.86 -22.88 28.31
CA ALA A 820 25.21 -23.24 27.85
C ALA A 820 25.97 -22.03 27.27
N SER A 821 26.98 -21.59 28.03
CA SER A 821 28.19 -20.85 27.61
C SER A 821 28.03 -19.61 26.70
N VAL A 822 27.86 -18.47 27.35
CA VAL A 822 28.19 -17.14 26.79
C VAL A 822 29.70 -17.04 26.58
N LYS A 823 30.18 -17.18 25.34
CA LYS A 823 31.47 -16.60 24.93
C LYS A 823 31.22 -15.16 24.51
N SER A 824 31.67 -14.23 25.34
CA SER A 824 31.71 -12.80 25.05
C SER A 824 32.52 -12.54 23.77
N ASN A 825 31.85 -12.16 22.67
CA ASN A 825 32.54 -11.53 21.56
C ASN A 825 32.74 -10.04 21.88
N LYS A 826 33.81 -9.76 22.64
CA LYS A 826 34.44 -8.43 22.81
C LYS A 826 35.02 -7.95 21.48
N GLN A 827 34.18 -7.57 20.52
CA GLN A 827 34.64 -7.02 19.24
C GLN A 827 33.76 -5.88 18.69
N TRP A 828 32.99 -5.20 19.54
CA TRP A 828 32.02 -4.19 19.12
C TRP A 828 32.41 -2.82 19.69
N THR A 829 33.39 -2.18 19.07
CA THR A 829 33.81 -0.81 19.40
C THR A 829 32.99 0.20 18.58
N THR A 830 32.09 0.93 19.26
CA THR A 830 31.80 2.35 19.02
C THR A 830 31.46 2.76 17.57
N LEU A 831 30.33 2.30 17.03
CA LEU A 831 29.73 2.98 15.88
C LEU A 831 29.24 4.36 16.38
N ARG A 832 29.44 5.46 15.65
CA ARG A 832 28.85 6.77 15.99
C ARG A 832 27.90 7.15 14.87
N MET A 833 26.63 7.30 15.18
CA MET A 833 25.63 7.72 14.20
C MET A 833 25.90 9.16 13.75
N ASP A 834 25.54 9.49 12.51
CA ASP A 834 25.69 10.84 11.97
C ASP A 834 24.97 11.87 12.88
N PRO A 835 25.70 12.87 13.44
CA PRO A 835 25.12 13.89 14.31
C PRO A 835 23.93 14.63 13.68
N ASP A 836 23.93 14.83 12.35
CA ASP A 836 22.85 15.52 11.65
C ASP A 836 21.58 14.66 11.62
N ILE A 837 21.72 13.34 11.49
CA ILE A 837 20.59 12.40 11.56
C ILE A 837 20.02 12.37 12.97
N ILE A 838 20.87 12.34 14.01
CA ILE A 838 20.42 12.41 15.41
C ILE A 838 19.69 13.73 15.66
N LYS A 839 20.23 14.87 15.19
CA LYS A 839 19.60 16.19 15.35
C LYS A 839 18.23 16.24 14.68
N LYS A 840 18.10 15.66 13.49
CA LYS A 840 16.80 15.54 12.79
C LYS A 840 15.85 14.62 13.54
N ALA A 841 16.29 13.46 14.00
CA ALA A 841 15.47 12.54 14.79
C ALA A 841 14.95 13.22 16.07
N LYS A 842 15.81 13.94 16.81
CA LYS A 842 15.40 14.73 17.99
C LYS A 842 14.33 15.76 17.66
N ARG A 843 14.48 16.49 16.54
CA ARG A 843 13.48 17.46 16.07
C ARG A 843 12.15 16.78 15.72
N THR A 844 12.21 15.68 14.98
CA THR A 844 11.02 14.88 14.63
C THR A 844 10.28 14.41 15.88
N ILE A 845 11.00 13.85 16.85
CA ILE A 845 10.42 13.40 18.13
C ILE A 845 9.82 14.59 18.92
N CYS A 846 10.51 15.72 18.98
CA CYS A 846 10.01 16.91 19.67
C CYS A 846 8.72 17.44 19.03
N ASN A 847 8.69 17.57 17.71
CA ASN A 847 7.50 17.98 16.96
C ASN A 847 6.34 17.00 17.15
N LYS A 848 6.63 15.70 17.12
CA LYS A 848 5.65 14.64 17.39
C LYS A 848 5.07 14.78 18.79
N ASN A 849 5.91 14.93 19.82
CA ASN A 849 5.46 15.07 21.20
C ASN A 849 4.57 16.32 21.36
N GLN A 850 4.95 17.45 20.76
CA GLN A 850 4.12 18.67 20.75
C GLN A 850 2.76 18.45 20.07
N LEU A 851 2.74 17.78 18.91
CA LEU A 851 1.49 17.40 18.23
C LEU A 851 0.63 16.48 19.12
N THR A 852 1.25 15.51 19.79
CA THR A 852 0.57 14.58 20.69
C THR A 852 -0.01 15.29 21.92
N ASP A 853 0.72 16.27 22.47
CA ASP A 853 0.27 17.09 23.58
C ASP A 853 -0.89 18.00 23.15
N ASN A 854 -0.81 18.61 21.97
CA ASN A 854 -1.90 19.39 21.39
C ASN A 854 -3.16 18.54 21.12
N GLU A 855 -3.00 17.32 20.60
CA GLU A 855 -4.09 16.35 20.42
C GLU A 855 -4.71 15.97 21.78
N ARG A 856 -3.89 15.70 22.80
CA ARG A 856 -4.37 15.43 24.17
C ARG A 856 -5.15 16.61 24.74
N ILE A 857 -4.65 17.84 24.56
CA ILE A 857 -5.32 19.07 24.97
C ILE A 857 -6.68 19.17 24.29
N MET A 858 -6.77 18.97 22.98
CA MET A 858 -8.03 18.98 22.23
C MET A 858 -9.00 17.89 22.70
N ILE A 859 -8.52 16.67 22.96
CA ILE A 859 -9.36 15.58 23.50
C ILE A 859 -9.91 15.95 24.89
N THR A 860 -9.07 16.53 25.76
CA THR A 860 -9.54 16.99 27.08
C THR A 860 -10.54 18.14 26.96
N LEU A 861 -10.34 19.07 26.02
CA LEU A 861 -11.25 20.16 25.73
C LEU A 861 -12.61 19.64 25.25
N ASN A 862 -12.62 18.68 24.33
CA ASN A 862 -13.86 18.05 23.84
C ASN A 862 -14.59 17.28 24.95
N LYS A 863 -13.86 16.56 25.82
CA LYS A 863 -14.46 15.90 27.00
C LYS A 863 -15.06 16.91 27.98
N LEU A 864 -14.39 18.04 28.20
CA LEU A 864 -14.92 19.13 29.04
C LEU A 864 -16.15 19.76 28.41
N GLN A 865 -16.16 19.95 27.09
CA GLN A 865 -17.30 20.47 26.34
C GLN A 865 -18.51 19.53 26.43
N GLN A 866 -18.31 18.20 26.29
CA GLN A 866 -19.37 17.20 26.52
C GLN A 866 -19.89 17.19 27.96
N LYS A 867 -19.02 17.39 28.95
CA LYS A 867 -19.44 17.51 30.36
C LYS A 867 -20.25 18.79 30.59
N LEU A 868 -19.85 19.89 29.98
CA LEU A 868 -20.59 21.15 30.04
C LEU A 868 -21.97 21.03 29.39
N SER A 869 -22.08 20.40 28.23
CA SER A 869 -23.37 20.20 27.56
C SER A 869 -24.30 19.25 28.34
N THR A 870 -23.75 18.22 28.99
CA THR A 870 -24.54 17.36 29.88
C THR A 870 -25.00 18.09 31.14
N ILE A 871 -24.15 18.93 31.75
CA ILE A 871 -24.55 19.78 32.88
C ILE A 871 -25.63 20.78 32.45
N GLU A 872 -25.48 21.41 31.28
CA GLU A 872 -26.47 22.33 30.73
C GLU A 872 -27.81 21.63 30.47
N ALA A 873 -27.80 20.42 29.91
CA ALA A 873 -28.99 19.60 29.74
C ALA A 873 -29.65 19.28 31.08
N THR A 874 -28.88 18.93 32.13
CA THR A 874 -29.43 18.67 33.47
C THR A 874 -30.03 19.95 34.10
N LEU A 875 -29.38 21.11 33.95
CA LEU A 875 -29.89 22.39 34.45
C LEU A 875 -31.17 22.82 33.74
N ARG A 876 -31.27 22.59 32.43
CA ARG A 876 -32.51 22.83 31.67
C ARG A 876 -33.63 21.91 32.15
N THR A 877 -33.35 20.64 32.45
CA THR A 877 -34.37 19.73 33.00
C THR A 877 -34.81 20.11 34.42
N THR A 878 -33.94 20.65 35.26
CA THR A 878 -34.33 21.12 36.60
C THR A 878 -35.13 22.41 36.57
N LYS A 879 -34.86 23.32 35.62
CA LYS A 879 -35.63 24.57 35.44
C LYS A 879 -37.07 24.38 34.94
N PHE A 880 -37.42 23.19 34.46
CA PHE A 880 -38.79 22.83 34.08
C PHE A 880 -39.59 22.18 35.23
N ILE A 881 -38.94 21.93 36.37
CA ILE A 881 -39.54 21.28 37.55
C ILE A 881 -39.88 22.31 38.65
N GLU A 882 -39.32 23.51 38.60
CA GLU A 882 -39.81 24.72 39.28
C GLU A 882 -40.81 25.48 38.40
#